data_AF-A0A972P7P2-F1
#
_entry.id   AF-A0A972P7P2-F1
#
_cell.length_a   1.000
_cell.length_b   1.000
_cell.length_c   1.000
_cell.angle_alpha   90.00
_cell.angle_beta   90.00
_cell.angle_gamma   90.00
#
_symmetry.space_group_name_H-M   'P 1'
#
loop_
_entity.id
_entity.type
_entity.pdbx_description
1 polymer ?
#
loop_
_entity_poly.entity_id
_entity_poly.type
_entity_poly.pdbx_seq_one_letter_code
_entity_poly.pdbx_strand_id
1 'polypeptide(L)'
;MRKPGRESGSRSPLSGRRIALVAAGILVLGLLLAGVLSLAVSGAGAASPLERFNGLVSFYLLGHPPRVYGLEGEKNGSFFTIRPGDPLDVTYRDEFILRGVSSDSLAGRGIDVRIEGLEEKTALGVLFKGVSFVDRLTAGQRESAGLKPGEIAIISVIYDGRTVASFPLRASLTSQDFLRYARATRDRTEKIHYLKQALALTPSDADVRRELAAEYERAGQVDEAASAFEEILKVKPDDEGALLALARIHLARKDFVQAADVSARAVKANPKSAAARAALAFASQMLGKYEEAARHYEAALQLDPNNTAVRFRLGEVYERMKKPGKAGEQYRRVLNQSPRDPEAVLALALAKLKAGDHDEAIYWYKAYLKQNPKSAAAWANLGLAYGGKGQGKEEIGSYRKALALEPNNAVILSNMALAYEKAKQPREAADAWRKVLKIRPGDPGAASRLGELALREKRYREAASYFEAALKGSAQKGPLHAAAAASYGEMKQYGKAVEHYEKAYRNGVRDPELLLGMATAYQKLGKRKEAEAAFNKVTASGASRDVLARVAAVHMQEKRYDRAAGVYREMVRRFPGKGRSYAGLGDALSLKGDLDGAIDAYRKAVRQDPEEDKAYLGLGAAYERKGNLEEALKAYQKAWELNPDLGQAARKAREIRVRLLEKKQG
;
A
#
# COMPACT_ATOMS: atom_id res chain seq x y z
N MET A 1 -62.65 132.42 -34.32
CA MET A 1 -63.59 132.07 -35.42
C MET A 1 -64.50 130.94 -34.95
N ARG A 2 -65.75 130.92 -35.44
CA ARG A 2 -66.93 130.18 -34.95
C ARG A 2 -66.83 128.63 -34.96
N LYS A 3 -67.35 128.01 -33.87
CA LYS A 3 -68.25 126.81 -33.64
C LYS A 3 -68.73 125.95 -34.85
N PRO A 4 -69.46 124.80 -34.72
CA PRO A 4 -69.90 123.96 -33.55
C PRO A 4 -69.93 122.39 -33.77
N GLY A 5 -70.24 121.57 -32.74
CA GLY A 5 -71.39 120.61 -32.69
C GLY A 5 -71.03 119.14 -33.05
N ARG A 6 -71.57 118.01 -32.54
CA ARG A 6 -72.85 117.69 -31.87
C ARG A 6 -72.82 116.24 -31.31
N GLU A 7 -73.50 116.03 -30.18
CA GLU A 7 -74.39 114.91 -29.79
C GLU A 7 -73.92 113.47 -29.43
N SER A 8 -74.65 112.94 -28.44
CA SER A 8 -74.44 111.76 -27.59
C SER A 8 -75.44 110.63 -27.86
N GLY A 9 -75.06 109.38 -27.58
CA GLY A 9 -75.99 108.24 -27.41
C GLY A 9 -75.37 107.10 -26.59
N SER A 10 -76.00 106.73 -25.46
CA SER A 10 -75.54 105.70 -24.50
C SER A 10 -76.28 104.36 -24.65
N ARG A 11 -75.55 103.23 -24.57
CA ARG A 11 -76.08 101.88 -24.23
C ARG A 11 -75.10 101.12 -23.31
N SER A 12 -75.63 100.40 -22.32
CA SER A 12 -74.95 99.77 -21.17
C SER A 12 -74.27 98.41 -21.44
N PRO A 13 -73.20 97.99 -20.70
CA PRO A 13 -72.42 96.79 -20.99
C PRO A 13 -72.54 95.68 -19.92
N LEU A 14 -73.20 94.55 -20.23
CA LEU A 14 -73.16 93.34 -19.38
C LEU A 14 -72.97 92.01 -20.16
N SER A 15 -72.80 92.02 -21.49
CA SER A 15 -72.66 90.79 -22.32
C SER A 15 -71.21 90.34 -22.59
N GLY A 16 -70.21 91.22 -22.43
CA GLY A 16 -68.83 90.94 -22.83
C GLY A 16 -68.11 89.87 -22.01
N ARG A 17 -68.41 89.73 -20.71
CA ARG A 17 -67.70 88.79 -19.82
C ARG A 17 -68.01 87.32 -20.10
N ARG A 18 -69.24 86.97 -20.48
CA ARG A 18 -69.63 85.58 -20.77
C ARG A 18 -69.07 85.09 -22.11
N ILE A 19 -69.05 85.96 -23.13
CA ILE A 19 -68.48 85.65 -24.45
C ILE A 19 -66.96 85.48 -24.35
N ALA A 20 -66.29 86.34 -23.57
CA ALA A 20 -64.85 86.22 -23.30
C ALA A 20 -64.49 84.90 -22.59
N LEU A 21 -65.31 84.44 -21.64
CA LEU A 21 -65.12 83.16 -20.95
C LEU A 21 -65.28 81.94 -21.88
N VAL A 22 -66.28 81.95 -22.77
CA VAL A 22 -66.51 80.86 -23.74
C VAL A 22 -65.42 80.83 -24.80
N ALA A 23 -65.01 81.99 -25.32
CA ALA A 23 -63.91 82.10 -26.29
C ALA A 23 -62.58 81.65 -25.69
N ALA A 24 -62.30 81.99 -24.43
CA ALA A 24 -61.14 81.50 -23.70
C ALA A 24 -61.19 79.97 -23.52
N GLY A 25 -62.36 79.39 -23.22
CA GLY A 25 -62.55 77.94 -23.10
C GLY A 25 -62.28 77.18 -24.40
N ILE A 26 -62.75 77.69 -25.55
CA ILE A 26 -62.50 77.09 -26.87
C ILE A 26 -61.01 77.18 -27.24
N LEU A 27 -60.36 78.31 -26.95
CA LEU A 27 -58.94 78.50 -27.19
C LEU A 27 -58.09 77.51 -26.37
N VAL A 28 -58.42 77.32 -25.10
CA VAL A 28 -57.76 76.35 -24.22
C VAL A 28 -57.97 74.92 -24.74
N LEU A 29 -59.19 74.54 -25.13
CA LEU A 29 -59.48 73.21 -25.69
C LEU A 29 -58.72 72.94 -27.00
N GLY A 30 -58.61 73.95 -27.87
CA GLY A 30 -57.83 73.88 -29.11
C GLY A 30 -56.31 73.74 -28.87
N LEU A 31 -55.77 74.45 -27.87
CA LEU A 31 -54.37 74.31 -27.44
C LEU A 31 -54.08 72.93 -26.84
N LEU A 32 -55.01 72.37 -26.05
CA LEU A 32 -54.88 71.02 -25.52
C LEU A 32 -54.93 69.96 -26.64
N LEU A 33 -55.82 70.11 -27.62
CA LEU A 33 -55.89 69.21 -28.79
C LEU A 33 -54.60 69.26 -29.62
N ALA A 34 -54.03 70.45 -29.84
CA ALA A 34 -52.73 70.62 -30.49
C ALA A 34 -51.58 69.99 -29.68
N GLY A 35 -51.65 70.06 -28.34
CA GLY A 35 -50.72 69.37 -27.44
C GLY A 35 -50.76 67.85 -27.57
N VAL A 36 -51.95 67.24 -27.67
CA VAL A 36 -52.11 65.80 -27.92
C VAL A 36 -51.51 65.38 -29.26
N LEU A 37 -51.77 66.15 -30.31
CA LEU A 37 -51.25 65.87 -31.66
C LEU A 37 -49.72 65.96 -31.71
N SER A 38 -49.12 66.94 -31.03
CA SER A 38 -47.66 67.07 -30.91
C SER A 38 -47.03 65.86 -30.18
N LEU A 39 -47.65 65.40 -29.10
CA LEU A 39 -47.20 64.25 -28.32
C LEU A 39 -47.47 62.90 -28.98
N ALA A 40 -48.43 62.81 -29.90
CA ALA A 40 -48.70 61.59 -30.66
C ALA A 40 -47.65 61.35 -31.77
N VAL A 41 -47.02 62.42 -32.28
CA VAL A 41 -46.01 62.36 -33.35
C VAL A 41 -44.62 61.96 -32.83
N SER A 42 -44.33 62.18 -31.55
CA SER A 42 -43.01 61.88 -30.94
C SER A 42 -42.75 60.42 -30.61
N GLY A 43 -43.67 59.50 -30.93
CA GLY A 43 -43.46 58.06 -30.73
C GLY A 43 -43.38 57.58 -29.27
N ALA A 44 -43.71 58.44 -28.30
CA ALA A 44 -43.76 58.11 -26.87
C ALA A 44 -45.02 57.27 -26.53
N GLY A 45 -44.97 55.98 -26.88
CA GLY A 45 -46.04 55.03 -26.71
C GLY A 45 -46.28 54.64 -25.25
N ALA A 46 -47.46 54.99 -24.72
CA ALA A 46 -48.07 54.30 -23.57
C ALA A 46 -49.60 54.49 -23.47
N ALA A 47 -50.16 55.57 -24.03
CA ALA A 47 -51.61 55.83 -24.04
C ALA A 47 -52.11 56.37 -25.39
N SER A 48 -53.37 56.09 -25.69
CA SER A 48 -54.01 56.52 -26.95
C SER A 48 -54.21 58.04 -27.01
N PRO A 49 -54.30 58.65 -28.22
CA PRO A 49 -54.59 60.08 -28.37
C PRO A 49 -55.86 60.53 -27.63
N LEU A 50 -56.89 59.68 -27.62
CA LEU A 50 -58.15 59.95 -26.92
C LEU A 50 -57.95 59.98 -25.39
N GLU A 51 -57.18 59.05 -24.84
CA GLU A 51 -56.86 59.02 -23.41
C GLU A 51 -56.03 60.23 -22.97
N ARG A 52 -55.06 60.66 -23.80
CA ARG A 52 -54.26 61.86 -23.55
C ARG A 52 -55.12 63.13 -23.63
N PHE A 53 -56.06 63.21 -24.57
CA PHE A 53 -56.98 64.34 -24.66
C PHE A 53 -57.87 64.44 -23.41
N ASN A 54 -58.47 63.33 -22.99
CA ASN A 54 -59.30 63.29 -21.79
C ASN A 54 -58.51 63.63 -20.52
N GLY A 55 -57.25 63.15 -20.43
CA GLY A 55 -56.35 63.47 -19.34
C GLY A 55 -55.98 64.95 -19.28
N LEU A 56 -55.62 65.56 -20.41
CA LEU A 56 -55.33 66.99 -20.53
C LEU A 56 -56.52 67.88 -20.12
N VAL A 57 -57.73 67.51 -20.54
CA VAL A 57 -58.97 68.20 -20.13
C VAL A 57 -59.17 68.06 -18.62
N SER A 58 -59.03 66.84 -18.08
CA SER A 58 -59.16 66.57 -16.65
C SER A 58 -58.14 67.35 -15.80
N PHE A 59 -56.90 67.47 -16.27
CA PHE A 59 -55.83 68.17 -15.56
C PHE A 59 -55.99 69.69 -15.61
N TYR A 60 -56.06 70.29 -16.81
CA TYR A 60 -56.05 71.75 -16.97
C TYR A 60 -57.41 72.42 -16.74
N LEU A 61 -58.53 71.73 -16.97
CA LEU A 61 -59.87 72.31 -16.83
C LEU A 61 -60.61 71.87 -15.56
N LEU A 62 -60.39 70.64 -15.08
CA LEU A 62 -61.06 70.11 -13.87
C LEU A 62 -60.18 70.12 -12.62
N GLY A 63 -58.88 70.43 -12.75
CA GLY A 63 -57.96 70.52 -11.61
C GLY A 63 -57.66 69.17 -10.94
N HIS A 64 -57.93 68.06 -11.62
CA HIS A 64 -57.53 66.73 -11.14
C HIS A 64 -56.00 66.55 -11.26
N PRO A 65 -55.37 65.68 -10.46
CA PRO A 65 -53.94 65.38 -10.61
C PRO A 65 -53.63 64.77 -11.99
N PRO A 66 -52.42 64.99 -12.54
CA PRO A 66 -52.08 64.53 -13.88
C PRO A 66 -51.97 63.01 -13.91
N ARG A 67 -52.51 62.37 -14.96
CA ARG A 67 -52.29 60.95 -15.19
C ARG A 67 -50.89 60.74 -15.73
N VAL A 68 -50.20 59.73 -15.20
CA VAL A 68 -48.89 59.29 -15.70
C VAL A 68 -49.10 58.12 -16.65
N TYR A 69 -48.48 58.20 -17.83
CA TYR A 69 -48.55 57.19 -18.87
C TYR A 69 -47.28 56.35 -18.93
N GLY A 70 -46.12 56.93 -18.62
CA GLY A 70 -44.87 56.18 -18.55
C GLY A 70 -43.71 56.97 -17.96
N LEU A 71 -42.72 56.23 -17.49
CA LEU A 71 -41.43 56.77 -17.05
C LEU A 71 -40.43 56.53 -18.18
N GLU A 72 -39.79 57.61 -18.63
CA GLU A 72 -38.85 57.62 -19.75
C GLU A 72 -37.43 57.75 -19.21
N GLY A 73 -36.52 56.93 -19.75
CA GLY A 73 -35.13 56.94 -19.31
C GLY A 73 -34.19 56.33 -20.32
N GLU A 74 -32.92 56.25 -19.92
CA GLU A 74 -31.86 55.61 -20.67
C GLU A 74 -31.14 54.64 -19.74
N LYS A 75 -30.92 53.41 -20.20
CA LYS A 75 -30.17 52.38 -19.48
C LYS A 75 -29.07 51.83 -20.39
N ASN A 76 -27.82 51.89 -19.93
CA ASN A 76 -26.64 51.44 -20.68
C ASN A 76 -26.59 51.99 -22.14
N GLY A 77 -26.94 53.26 -22.34
CA GLY A 77 -26.97 53.87 -23.67
C GLY A 77 -28.25 53.63 -24.50
N SER A 78 -29.20 52.84 -24.00
CA SER A 78 -30.45 52.50 -24.69
C SER A 78 -31.66 53.17 -24.03
N PHE A 79 -32.48 53.86 -24.82
CA PHE A 79 -33.71 54.49 -24.34
C PHE A 79 -34.77 53.45 -23.96
N PHE A 80 -35.50 53.72 -22.89
CA PHE A 80 -36.63 52.91 -22.44
C PHE A 80 -37.82 53.76 -22.02
N THR A 81 -39.00 53.15 -22.09
CA THR A 81 -40.24 53.68 -21.50
C THR A 81 -40.97 52.54 -20.81
N ILE A 82 -41.27 52.70 -19.52
CA ILE A 82 -42.02 51.72 -18.72
C ILE A 82 -43.35 52.31 -18.26
N ARG A 83 -44.40 51.49 -18.10
CA ARG A 83 -45.72 51.96 -17.66
C ARG A 83 -45.84 51.92 -16.14
N PRO A 84 -46.76 52.70 -15.54
CA PRO A 84 -47.01 52.63 -14.10
C PRO A 84 -47.29 51.19 -13.65
N GLY A 85 -46.58 50.73 -12.63
CA GLY A 85 -46.64 49.36 -12.11
C GLY A 85 -45.69 48.36 -12.77
N ASP A 86 -45.15 48.65 -13.97
CA ASP A 86 -44.13 47.81 -14.60
C ASP A 86 -42.76 48.04 -13.94
N PRO A 87 -41.97 46.98 -13.71
CA PRO A 87 -40.69 47.11 -13.05
C PRO A 87 -39.61 47.68 -13.98
N LEU A 88 -38.67 48.44 -13.40
CA LEU A 88 -37.37 48.69 -13.99
C LEU A 88 -36.39 47.63 -13.46
N ASP A 89 -35.98 46.69 -14.33
CA ASP A 89 -34.96 45.71 -13.97
C ASP A 89 -33.56 46.30 -14.17
N VAL A 90 -32.74 46.25 -13.10
CA VAL A 90 -31.35 46.70 -13.10
C VAL A 90 -30.40 45.59 -12.64
N THR A 91 -29.27 45.44 -13.31
CA THR A 91 -28.16 44.60 -12.85
C THR A 91 -27.12 45.41 -12.10
N TYR A 92 -26.18 44.76 -11.42
CA TYR A 92 -25.08 45.43 -10.72
C TYR A 92 -24.28 46.38 -11.63
N ARG A 93 -24.13 46.02 -12.92
CA ARG A 93 -23.33 46.78 -13.90
C ARG A 93 -24.12 47.82 -14.66
N ASP A 94 -25.44 47.82 -14.52
CA ASP A 94 -26.28 48.75 -15.27
C ASP A 94 -26.03 50.17 -14.75
N GLU A 95 -26.00 51.14 -15.66
CA GLU A 95 -26.14 52.55 -15.34
C GLU A 95 -27.40 53.07 -16.04
N PHE A 96 -28.21 53.86 -15.33
CA PHE A 96 -29.45 54.41 -15.88
C PHE A 96 -29.71 55.84 -15.45
N ILE A 97 -30.42 56.60 -16.29
CA ILE A 97 -30.88 57.96 -16.03
C ILE A 97 -32.38 58.01 -16.29
N LEU A 98 -33.14 58.56 -15.34
CA LEU A 98 -34.56 58.89 -15.57
C LEU A 98 -34.62 60.24 -16.26
N ARG A 99 -35.06 60.27 -17.52
CA ARG A 99 -35.02 61.48 -18.36
C ARG A 99 -36.31 62.30 -18.26
N GLY A 100 -37.45 61.67 -18.03
CA GLY A 100 -38.73 62.37 -17.98
C GLY A 100 -39.91 61.48 -17.61
N VAL A 101 -41.06 62.12 -17.43
CA VAL A 101 -42.32 61.44 -17.15
C VAL A 101 -43.34 61.83 -18.22
N SER A 102 -43.82 60.83 -18.96
CA SER A 102 -44.93 61.00 -19.90
C SER A 102 -46.21 61.15 -19.10
N SER A 103 -46.82 62.33 -19.10
CA SER A 103 -48.04 62.63 -18.32
C SER A 103 -48.92 63.69 -18.98
N ASP A 104 -50.06 63.97 -18.35
CA ASP A 104 -50.96 65.08 -18.73
C ASP A 104 -50.37 66.49 -18.48
N SER A 105 -49.22 66.61 -17.81
CA SER A 105 -48.55 67.90 -17.64
C SER A 105 -47.61 68.16 -18.82
N LEU A 106 -48.06 68.99 -19.79
CA LEU A 106 -47.33 69.27 -21.05
C LEU A 106 -45.93 69.87 -20.84
N ALA A 107 -45.68 70.51 -19.70
CA ALA A 107 -44.39 71.14 -19.38
C ALA A 107 -43.69 70.47 -18.17
N GLY A 108 -44.23 69.36 -17.65
CA GLY A 108 -43.70 68.68 -16.46
C GLY A 108 -43.68 69.55 -15.18
N ARG A 109 -44.31 70.74 -15.19
CA ARG A 109 -44.28 71.65 -14.05
C ARG A 109 -45.01 71.03 -12.86
N GLY A 110 -44.35 71.01 -11.71
CA GLY A 110 -44.89 70.45 -10.46
C GLY A 110 -44.75 68.93 -10.35
N ILE A 111 -44.14 68.26 -11.34
CA ILE A 111 -43.81 66.83 -11.25
C ILE A 111 -42.39 66.68 -10.71
N ASP A 112 -42.27 65.87 -9.65
CA ASP A 112 -41.03 65.42 -9.08
C ASP A 112 -40.96 63.88 -9.20
N VAL A 113 -39.78 63.31 -9.35
CA VAL A 113 -39.57 61.86 -9.32
C VAL A 113 -38.62 61.56 -8.19
N ARG A 114 -38.98 60.61 -7.32
CA ARG A 114 -38.12 60.19 -6.21
C ARG A 114 -37.96 58.68 -6.23
N ILE A 115 -36.79 58.23 -5.82
CA ILE A 115 -36.54 56.81 -5.59
C ILE A 115 -36.48 56.61 -4.07
N GLU A 116 -37.30 55.70 -3.55
CA GLU A 116 -37.32 55.38 -2.13
C GLU A 116 -35.92 55.05 -1.60
N GLY A 117 -35.56 55.62 -0.45
CA GLY A 117 -34.27 55.42 0.20
C GLY A 117 -33.11 56.25 -0.37
N LEU A 118 -33.35 57.21 -1.27
CA LEU A 118 -32.35 58.20 -1.71
C LEU A 118 -32.68 59.59 -1.18
N GLU A 119 -31.66 60.33 -0.72
CA GLU A 119 -31.79 61.69 -0.18
C GLU A 119 -31.92 62.78 -1.27
N GLU A 120 -31.99 62.39 -2.54
CA GLU A 120 -32.04 63.33 -3.66
C GLU A 120 -33.39 64.06 -3.73
N LYS A 121 -33.33 65.38 -3.94
CA LYS A 121 -34.54 66.22 -4.08
C LYS A 121 -35.38 65.84 -5.30
N THR A 122 -34.74 65.36 -6.38
CA THR A 122 -35.38 64.78 -7.57
C THR A 122 -34.43 63.76 -8.22
N ALA A 123 -34.97 62.67 -8.76
CA ALA A 123 -34.26 61.61 -9.45
C ALA A 123 -34.19 61.84 -10.98
N LEU A 124 -34.85 62.88 -11.50
CA LEU A 124 -34.78 63.22 -12.92
C LEU A 124 -33.39 63.79 -13.27
N GLY A 125 -32.80 63.28 -14.35
CA GLY A 125 -31.51 63.73 -14.87
C GLY A 125 -30.29 63.24 -14.07
N VAL A 126 -30.48 62.43 -13.02
CA VAL A 126 -29.40 61.86 -12.21
C VAL A 126 -28.94 60.52 -12.79
N LEU A 127 -27.62 60.32 -12.86
CA LEU A 127 -27.01 59.04 -13.24
C LEU A 127 -26.97 58.09 -12.05
N PHE A 128 -27.76 57.04 -12.13
CA PHE A 128 -27.83 55.98 -11.16
C PHE A 128 -26.98 54.78 -11.58
N LYS A 129 -26.18 54.26 -10.65
CA LYS A 129 -25.40 53.04 -10.85
C LYS A 129 -26.08 51.86 -10.16
N GLY A 130 -26.30 50.77 -10.88
CA GLY A 130 -26.97 49.57 -10.40
C GLY A 130 -26.32 49.01 -9.12
N VAL A 131 -25.00 49.08 -8.99
CA VAL A 131 -24.26 48.76 -7.75
C VAL A 131 -24.86 49.37 -6.49
N SER A 132 -25.23 50.66 -6.53
CA SER A 132 -25.75 51.41 -5.38
C SER A 132 -27.10 50.88 -4.89
N PHE A 133 -27.81 50.16 -5.74
CA PHE A 133 -29.11 49.56 -5.49
C PHE A 133 -28.99 48.07 -5.14
N VAL A 134 -28.11 47.36 -5.85
CA VAL A 134 -27.86 45.93 -5.62
C VAL A 134 -27.16 45.68 -4.28
N ASP A 135 -26.22 46.54 -3.85
CA ASP A 135 -25.55 46.34 -2.56
C ASP A 135 -26.51 46.52 -1.37
N ARG A 136 -27.61 47.29 -1.52
CA ARG A 136 -28.67 47.42 -0.50
C ARG A 136 -29.45 46.13 -0.28
N LEU A 137 -29.68 45.35 -1.33
CA LEU A 137 -30.31 44.02 -1.23
C LEU A 137 -29.50 43.09 -0.34
N THR A 138 -28.18 43.08 -0.53
CA THR A 138 -27.27 42.20 0.22
C THR A 138 -27.06 42.63 1.66
N ALA A 139 -27.27 43.91 1.99
CA ALA A 139 -27.19 44.44 3.36
C ALA A 139 -28.44 44.13 4.21
N GLY A 140 -29.45 43.42 3.67
CA GLY A 140 -30.66 43.05 4.41
C GLY A 140 -31.61 44.23 4.70
N GLN A 141 -31.36 45.41 4.14
CA GLN A 141 -32.22 46.58 4.28
C GLN A 141 -33.44 46.48 3.36
N ARG A 142 -34.44 45.67 3.73
CA ARG A 142 -35.81 45.81 3.21
C ARG A 142 -36.54 46.84 4.06
N GLU A 143 -36.29 48.12 3.82
CA GLU A 143 -36.85 49.20 4.64
C GLU A 143 -38.25 49.69 4.20
N SER A 144 -38.94 48.99 3.29
CA SER A 144 -40.25 49.45 2.78
C SER A 144 -41.35 48.40 2.94
N ALA A 145 -42.38 48.73 3.71
CA ALA A 145 -43.61 47.95 3.82
C ALA A 145 -44.39 48.05 2.49
N GLY A 146 -44.44 46.96 1.73
CA GLY A 146 -45.22 46.88 0.49
C GLY A 146 -44.48 46.40 -0.76
N LEU A 147 -43.15 46.22 -0.72
CA LEU A 147 -42.36 45.67 -1.83
C LEU A 147 -42.68 44.18 -2.07
N LYS A 148 -42.86 43.78 -3.34
CA LYS A 148 -42.97 42.36 -3.72
C LYS A 148 -41.59 41.68 -3.70
N PRO A 149 -41.51 40.33 -3.61
CA PRO A 149 -40.23 39.63 -3.66
C PRO A 149 -39.41 39.99 -4.91
N GLY A 150 -38.18 40.48 -4.73
CA GLY A 150 -37.26 40.90 -5.80
C GLY A 150 -37.28 42.40 -6.11
N GLU A 151 -38.25 43.15 -5.56
CA GLU A 151 -38.29 44.62 -5.64
C GLU A 151 -37.44 45.24 -4.51
N ILE A 152 -36.75 46.33 -4.84
CA ILE A 152 -35.70 46.91 -3.99
C ILE A 152 -35.94 48.37 -3.62
N ALA A 153 -36.73 49.07 -4.43
CA ALA A 153 -37.20 50.42 -4.19
C ALA A 153 -38.42 50.67 -5.05
N ILE A 154 -39.17 51.72 -4.75
CA ILE A 154 -40.22 52.24 -5.63
C ILE A 154 -39.75 53.58 -6.17
N ILE A 155 -39.82 53.75 -7.48
CA ILE A 155 -39.71 55.06 -8.13
C ILE A 155 -41.10 55.68 -8.10
N SER A 156 -41.26 56.75 -7.32
CA SER A 156 -42.52 57.47 -7.14
C SER A 156 -42.50 58.76 -7.94
N VAL A 157 -43.53 58.94 -8.78
CA VAL A 157 -43.82 60.21 -9.43
C VAL A 157 -44.76 60.99 -8.53
N ILE A 158 -44.34 62.18 -8.11
CA ILE A 158 -45.01 63.02 -7.13
C ILE A 158 -45.49 64.30 -7.82
N TYR A 159 -46.75 64.64 -7.60
CA TYR A 159 -47.34 65.90 -8.02
C TYR A 159 -48.03 66.57 -6.83
N ASP A 160 -47.67 67.83 -6.57
CA ASP A 160 -48.20 68.63 -5.45
C ASP A 160 -48.17 67.90 -4.09
N GLY A 161 -47.03 67.24 -3.81
CA GLY A 161 -46.80 66.51 -2.57
C GLY A 161 -47.48 65.13 -2.47
N ARG A 162 -48.19 64.66 -3.51
CA ARG A 162 -48.84 63.34 -3.54
C ARG A 162 -48.27 62.43 -4.63
N THR A 163 -48.09 61.16 -4.33
CA THR A 163 -47.69 60.15 -5.33
C THR A 163 -48.83 59.90 -6.32
N VAL A 164 -48.58 60.15 -7.61
CA VAL A 164 -49.54 59.96 -8.71
C VAL A 164 -49.25 58.73 -9.56
N ALA A 165 -48.03 58.19 -9.50
CA ALA A 165 -47.68 56.89 -10.07
C ALA A 165 -46.46 56.29 -9.37
N SER A 166 -46.32 54.97 -9.45
CA SER A 166 -45.23 54.21 -8.85
C SER A 166 -44.72 53.17 -9.85
N PHE A 167 -43.40 52.99 -9.89
CA PHE A 167 -42.70 52.04 -10.74
C PHE A 167 -41.77 51.22 -9.84
N PRO A 168 -41.98 49.89 -9.72
CA PRO A 168 -41.07 49.06 -8.94
C PRO A 168 -39.67 49.07 -9.55
N LEU A 169 -38.63 49.18 -8.73
CA LEU A 169 -37.25 48.92 -9.13
C LEU A 169 -36.91 47.50 -8.69
N ARG A 170 -36.44 46.66 -9.62
CA ARG A 170 -36.01 45.29 -9.33
C ARG A 170 -34.54 45.13 -9.64
N ALA A 171 -33.82 44.46 -8.74
CA ALA A 171 -32.44 44.10 -9.00
C ALA A 171 -32.33 42.61 -9.33
N SER A 172 -31.65 42.32 -10.44
CA SER A 172 -31.34 40.96 -10.86
C SER A 172 -29.87 40.67 -10.59
N LEU A 173 -29.60 39.70 -9.71
CA LEU A 173 -28.25 39.21 -9.47
C LEU A 173 -27.83 38.24 -10.57
N THR A 174 -26.63 38.43 -11.10
CA THR A 174 -26.01 37.54 -12.06
C THR A 174 -25.09 36.53 -11.37
N SER A 175 -24.71 35.47 -12.08
CA SER A 175 -23.70 34.52 -11.58
C SER A 175 -22.39 35.23 -11.19
N GLN A 176 -21.97 36.25 -11.96
CA GLN A 176 -20.76 37.03 -11.68
C GLN A 176 -20.87 37.86 -10.40
N ASP A 177 -22.07 38.33 -10.04
CA ASP A 177 -22.30 39.07 -8.80
C ASP A 177 -22.14 38.15 -7.59
N PHE A 178 -22.69 36.94 -7.65
CA PHE A 178 -22.48 35.93 -6.61
C PHE A 178 -21.01 35.51 -6.48
N LEU A 179 -20.26 35.40 -7.58
CA LEU A 179 -18.81 35.15 -7.51
C LEU A 179 -18.05 36.29 -6.84
N ARG A 180 -18.44 37.54 -7.09
CA ARG A 180 -17.86 38.70 -6.42
C ARG A 180 -18.12 38.63 -4.91
N TYR A 181 -19.35 38.32 -4.48
CA TYR A 181 -19.67 38.16 -3.06
C TYR A 181 -18.90 37.00 -2.42
N ALA A 182 -18.81 35.85 -3.11
CA ALA A 182 -18.02 34.70 -2.67
C ALA A 182 -16.52 35.05 -2.47
N ARG A 183 -15.96 35.94 -3.31
CA ARG A 183 -14.57 36.37 -3.21
C ARG A 183 -14.34 37.48 -2.17
N ALA A 184 -15.38 38.24 -1.83
CA ALA A 184 -15.32 39.32 -0.85
C ALA A 184 -15.40 38.81 0.59
N THR A 185 -16.17 37.74 0.85
CA THR A 185 -16.32 37.18 2.20
C THR A 185 -15.13 36.30 2.60
N ARG A 186 -14.77 36.36 3.89
CA ARG A 186 -13.83 35.43 4.53
C ARG A 186 -14.55 34.28 5.23
N ASP A 187 -15.86 34.38 5.43
CA ASP A 187 -16.67 33.32 6.00
C ASP A 187 -16.88 32.21 4.97
N ARG A 188 -16.51 30.98 5.34
CA ARG A 188 -16.57 29.83 4.43
C ARG A 188 -18.01 29.41 4.12
N THR A 189 -18.90 29.50 5.10
CA THR A 189 -20.31 29.10 4.93
C THR A 189 -20.99 30.04 3.96
N GLU A 190 -20.78 31.35 4.12
CA GLU A 190 -21.27 32.36 3.17
C GLU A 190 -20.65 32.17 1.78
N LYS A 191 -19.34 31.90 1.70
CA LYS A 191 -18.67 31.66 0.43
C LYS A 191 -19.27 30.47 -0.32
N ILE A 192 -19.48 29.34 0.35
CA ILE A 192 -20.15 28.16 -0.21
C ILE A 192 -21.58 28.50 -0.65
N HIS A 193 -22.32 29.28 0.16
CA HIS A 193 -23.66 29.73 -0.19
C HIS A 193 -23.67 30.53 -1.51
N TYR A 194 -22.81 31.54 -1.63
CA TYR A 194 -22.74 32.36 -2.85
C TYR A 194 -22.28 31.55 -4.07
N LEU A 195 -21.31 30.65 -3.93
CA LEU A 195 -20.89 29.77 -5.03
C LEU A 195 -22.02 28.83 -5.50
N LYS A 196 -22.87 28.34 -4.58
CA LYS A 196 -24.07 27.57 -4.95
C LYS A 196 -25.07 28.42 -5.72
N GLN A 197 -25.31 29.67 -5.32
CA GLN A 197 -26.20 30.59 -6.04
C GLN A 197 -25.65 30.91 -7.44
N ALA A 198 -24.34 31.11 -7.57
CA ALA A 198 -23.69 31.31 -8.88
C ALA A 198 -23.91 30.10 -9.82
N LEU A 199 -23.80 28.88 -9.30
CA LEU A 199 -24.04 27.64 -10.06
C LEU A 199 -25.51 27.36 -10.33
N ALA A 200 -26.44 27.84 -9.50
CA ALA A 200 -27.86 27.76 -9.79
C ALA A 200 -28.23 28.56 -11.06
N LEU A 201 -27.55 29.68 -11.29
CA LEU A 201 -27.72 30.50 -12.50
C LEU A 201 -26.93 29.98 -13.71
N THR A 202 -25.73 29.44 -13.48
CA THR A 202 -24.89 28.87 -14.54
C THR A 202 -24.42 27.45 -14.17
N PRO A 203 -25.27 26.42 -14.32
CA PRO A 203 -24.94 25.06 -13.88
C PRO A 203 -23.76 24.43 -14.62
N SER A 204 -23.40 24.87 -15.81
CA SER A 204 -22.28 24.29 -16.57
C SER A 204 -20.91 24.93 -16.26
N ASP A 205 -20.84 25.90 -15.35
CA ASP A 205 -19.59 26.60 -15.05
C ASP A 205 -18.62 25.72 -14.24
N ALA A 206 -17.62 25.18 -14.94
CA ALA A 206 -16.63 24.29 -14.35
C ALA A 206 -15.67 25.01 -13.39
N ASP A 207 -15.38 26.30 -13.62
CA ASP A 207 -14.41 27.04 -12.81
C ASP A 207 -15.02 27.41 -11.46
N VAL A 208 -16.28 27.87 -11.47
CA VAL A 208 -17.03 28.11 -10.24
C VAL A 208 -17.24 26.82 -9.44
N ARG A 209 -17.56 25.73 -10.14
CA ARG A 209 -17.71 24.42 -9.50
C ARG A 209 -16.40 23.93 -8.88
N ARG A 210 -15.25 24.23 -9.50
CA ARG A 210 -13.93 23.92 -8.95
C ARG A 210 -13.63 24.76 -7.71
N GLU A 211 -13.99 26.06 -7.71
CA GLU A 211 -13.90 26.91 -6.51
C GLU A 211 -14.76 26.34 -5.37
N LEU A 212 -16.00 25.92 -5.66
CA LEU A 212 -16.89 25.30 -4.69
C LEU A 212 -16.33 23.99 -4.13
N ALA A 213 -15.83 23.10 -4.99
CA ALA A 213 -15.20 21.85 -4.59
C ALA A 213 -14.02 22.09 -3.65
N ALA A 214 -13.17 23.08 -3.96
CA ALA A 214 -12.04 23.44 -3.10
C ALA A 214 -12.49 23.97 -1.72
N GLU A 215 -13.59 24.72 -1.63
CA GLU A 215 -14.13 25.13 -0.32
C GLU A 215 -14.69 23.96 0.48
N TYR A 216 -15.35 23.00 -0.18
CA TYR A 216 -15.79 21.77 0.48
C TYR A 216 -14.62 20.96 1.03
N GLU A 217 -13.52 20.84 0.29
CA GLU A 217 -12.32 20.15 0.80
C GLU A 217 -11.73 20.85 2.02
N ARG A 218 -11.65 22.19 2.01
CA ARG A 218 -11.20 22.95 3.19
C ARG A 218 -12.16 22.83 4.37
N ALA A 219 -13.45 22.63 4.12
CA ALA A 219 -14.48 22.36 5.13
C ALA A 219 -14.44 20.92 5.66
N GLY A 220 -13.64 20.02 5.07
CA GLY A 220 -13.69 18.59 5.39
C GLY A 220 -14.93 17.88 4.84
N GLN A 221 -15.70 18.55 3.97
CA GLN A 221 -16.88 18.03 3.29
C GLN A 221 -16.45 17.25 2.04
N VAL A 222 -15.83 16.08 2.27
CA VAL A 222 -15.14 15.34 1.21
C VAL A 222 -16.12 14.75 0.19
N ASP A 223 -17.33 14.35 0.61
CA ASP A 223 -18.34 13.80 -0.30
C ASP A 223 -18.87 14.87 -1.26
N GLU A 224 -19.18 16.05 -0.74
CA GLU A 224 -19.64 17.18 -1.54
C GLU A 224 -18.56 17.70 -2.49
N ALA A 225 -17.30 17.67 -2.06
CA ALA A 225 -16.15 17.95 -2.94
C ALA A 225 -16.06 16.93 -4.08
N ALA A 226 -16.16 15.63 -3.78
CA ALA A 226 -16.12 14.57 -4.78
C ALA A 226 -17.26 14.74 -5.81
N SER A 227 -18.50 14.90 -5.34
CA SER A 227 -19.64 15.13 -6.23
C SER A 227 -19.46 16.38 -7.10
N ALA A 228 -18.90 17.46 -6.54
CA ALA A 228 -18.60 18.65 -7.34
C ALA A 228 -17.55 18.37 -8.43
N PHE A 229 -16.50 17.58 -8.17
CA PHE A 229 -15.56 17.19 -9.23
C PHE A 229 -16.18 16.23 -10.26
N GLU A 230 -17.04 15.31 -9.85
CA GLU A 230 -17.76 14.41 -10.76
C GLU A 230 -18.66 15.20 -11.73
N GLU A 231 -19.35 16.24 -11.24
CA GLU A 231 -20.15 17.13 -12.08
C GLU A 231 -19.28 17.91 -13.10
N ILE A 232 -18.05 18.28 -12.76
CA ILE A 232 -17.10 18.85 -13.74
C ILE A 232 -16.82 17.83 -14.84
N LEU A 233 -16.60 16.56 -14.47
CA LEU A 233 -16.29 15.49 -15.42
C LEU A 233 -17.47 15.07 -16.30
N LYS A 234 -18.72 15.35 -15.91
CA LYS A 234 -19.88 15.17 -16.80
C LYS A 234 -19.83 16.11 -18.00
N VAL A 235 -19.30 17.33 -17.80
CA VAL A 235 -19.17 18.35 -18.86
C VAL A 235 -17.84 18.20 -19.60
N LYS A 236 -16.75 17.94 -18.87
CA LYS A 236 -15.38 17.79 -19.40
C LYS A 236 -14.77 16.48 -18.89
N PRO A 237 -15.02 15.33 -19.54
CA PRO A 237 -14.60 14.00 -19.06
C PRO A 237 -13.08 13.80 -18.90
N ASP A 238 -12.29 14.65 -19.56
CA ASP A 238 -10.83 14.68 -19.61
C ASP A 238 -10.21 15.86 -18.83
N ASP A 239 -10.96 16.55 -17.97
CA ASP A 239 -10.40 17.57 -17.07
C ASP A 239 -9.41 16.93 -16.08
N GLU A 240 -8.12 17.04 -16.38
CA GLU A 240 -7.04 16.43 -15.58
C GLU A 240 -7.09 16.89 -14.12
N GLY A 241 -7.36 18.17 -13.87
CA GLY A 241 -7.40 18.74 -12.52
C GLY A 241 -8.48 18.10 -11.66
N ALA A 242 -9.70 17.94 -12.21
CA ALA A 242 -10.80 17.26 -11.53
C ALA A 242 -10.51 15.76 -11.33
N LEU A 243 -9.93 15.07 -12.32
CA LEU A 243 -9.53 13.67 -12.19
C LEU A 243 -8.47 13.46 -11.09
N LEU A 244 -7.47 14.34 -10.99
CA LEU A 244 -6.44 14.30 -9.95
C LEU A 244 -7.00 14.62 -8.56
N ALA A 245 -7.95 15.55 -8.46
CA ALA A 245 -8.62 15.86 -7.21
C ALA A 245 -9.43 14.65 -6.71
N LEU A 246 -10.22 14.02 -7.59
CA LEU A 246 -10.92 12.77 -7.27
C LEU A 246 -9.95 11.64 -6.91
N ALA A 247 -8.85 11.48 -7.64
CA ALA A 247 -7.82 10.50 -7.30
C ALA A 247 -7.34 10.68 -5.86
N ARG A 248 -6.99 11.91 -5.48
CA ARG A 248 -6.54 12.24 -4.11
C ARG A 248 -7.63 11.94 -3.08
N ILE A 249 -8.90 12.25 -3.37
CA ILE A 249 -10.03 11.95 -2.48
C ILE A 249 -10.19 10.43 -2.29
N HIS A 250 -10.21 9.64 -3.37
CA HIS A 250 -10.33 8.18 -3.28
C HIS A 250 -9.12 7.55 -2.56
N LEU A 251 -7.90 8.06 -2.80
CA LEU A 251 -6.70 7.62 -2.07
C LEU A 251 -6.80 7.91 -0.56
N ALA A 252 -7.31 9.08 -0.17
CA ALA A 252 -7.53 9.42 1.24
C ALA A 252 -8.59 8.51 1.89
N ARG A 253 -9.61 8.09 1.13
CA ARG A 253 -10.62 7.11 1.54
C ARG A 253 -10.15 5.66 1.52
N LYS A 254 -8.93 5.40 1.03
CA LYS A 254 -8.39 4.06 0.76
C LYS A 254 -9.22 3.26 -0.26
N ASP A 255 -10.00 3.93 -1.10
CA ASP A 255 -10.68 3.33 -2.24
C ASP A 255 -9.71 3.25 -3.43
N PHE A 256 -8.79 2.28 -3.35
CA PHE A 256 -7.70 2.18 -4.31
C PHE A 256 -8.16 1.76 -5.70
N VAL A 257 -9.33 1.13 -5.84
CA VAL A 257 -9.89 0.73 -7.13
C VAL A 257 -10.35 1.98 -7.89
N GLN A 258 -11.18 2.82 -7.27
CA GLN A 258 -11.62 4.07 -7.90
C GLN A 258 -10.45 5.01 -8.11
N ALA A 259 -9.54 5.12 -7.14
CA ALA A 259 -8.33 5.92 -7.29
C ALA A 259 -7.49 5.52 -8.51
N ALA A 260 -7.34 4.21 -8.77
CA ALA A 260 -6.61 3.72 -9.93
C ALA A 260 -7.34 4.07 -11.24
N ASP A 261 -8.67 3.90 -11.30
CA ASP A 261 -9.47 4.26 -12.48
C ASP A 261 -9.34 5.73 -12.85
N VAL A 262 -9.63 6.63 -11.89
CA VAL A 262 -9.59 8.07 -12.15
C VAL A 262 -8.16 8.56 -12.43
N SER A 263 -7.14 7.95 -11.80
CA SER A 263 -5.74 8.27 -12.10
C SER A 263 -5.31 7.79 -13.49
N ALA A 264 -5.79 6.62 -13.94
CA ALA A 264 -5.54 6.14 -15.30
C ALA A 264 -6.18 7.05 -16.35
N ARG A 265 -7.41 7.53 -16.09
CA ARG A 265 -8.06 8.56 -16.89
C ARG A 265 -7.26 9.86 -16.90
N ALA A 266 -6.72 10.30 -15.76
CA ALA A 266 -5.87 11.50 -15.68
C ALA A 266 -4.60 11.36 -16.52
N VAL A 267 -3.94 10.18 -16.48
CA VAL A 267 -2.76 9.89 -17.33
C VAL A 267 -3.13 9.90 -18.82
N LYS A 268 -4.33 9.42 -19.18
CA LYS A 268 -4.82 9.47 -20.57
C LYS A 268 -5.10 10.89 -21.03
N ALA A 269 -5.70 11.71 -20.17
CA ALA A 269 -5.99 13.12 -20.45
C ALA A 269 -4.69 13.94 -20.61
N ASN A 270 -3.71 13.73 -19.73
CA ASN A 270 -2.40 14.36 -19.82
C ASN A 270 -1.25 13.34 -19.63
N PRO A 271 -0.72 12.76 -20.72
CA PRO A 271 0.42 11.85 -20.67
C PRO A 271 1.74 12.49 -20.22
N LYS A 272 1.81 13.79 -19.95
CA LYS A 272 3.00 14.46 -19.38
C LYS A 272 2.80 14.87 -17.91
N SER A 273 1.74 14.40 -17.27
CA SER A 273 1.50 14.65 -15.84
C SER A 273 2.27 13.69 -14.94
N ALA A 274 3.26 14.22 -14.21
CA ALA A 274 3.99 13.46 -13.20
C ALA A 274 3.08 13.08 -12.03
N ALA A 275 2.19 13.99 -11.63
CA ALA A 275 1.23 13.79 -10.55
C ALA A 275 0.24 12.65 -10.86
N ALA A 276 -0.32 12.61 -12.08
CA ALA A 276 -1.25 11.54 -12.47
C ALA A 276 -0.59 10.17 -12.47
N ARG A 277 0.65 10.09 -12.97
CA ARG A 277 1.44 8.86 -12.93
C ARG A 277 1.77 8.43 -11.50
N ALA A 278 2.15 9.36 -10.63
CA ALA A 278 2.42 9.06 -9.22
C ALA A 278 1.17 8.59 -8.46
N ALA A 279 0.01 9.20 -8.73
CA ALA A 279 -1.27 8.80 -8.14
C ALA A 279 -1.68 7.38 -8.58
N LEU A 280 -1.59 7.10 -9.89
CA LEU A 280 -1.85 5.75 -10.43
C LEU A 280 -0.88 4.73 -9.84
N ALA A 281 0.42 5.05 -9.79
CA ALA A 281 1.42 4.19 -9.21
C ALA A 281 1.12 3.86 -7.73
N PHE A 282 0.71 4.86 -6.95
CA PHE A 282 0.36 4.67 -5.54
C PHE A 282 -0.90 3.83 -5.37
N ALA A 283 -1.95 4.08 -6.16
CA ALA A 283 -3.15 3.25 -6.16
C ALA A 283 -2.81 1.78 -6.51
N SER A 284 -2.01 1.56 -7.56
CA SER A 284 -1.57 0.22 -7.98
C SER A 284 -0.66 -0.45 -6.93
N GLN A 285 0.19 0.30 -6.22
CA GLN A 285 0.97 -0.21 -5.07
C GLN A 285 0.05 -0.75 -3.98
N MET A 286 -0.98 0.01 -3.61
CA MET A 286 -1.92 -0.37 -2.55
C MET A 286 -2.82 -1.56 -2.96
N LEU A 287 -3.05 -1.75 -4.27
CA LEU A 287 -3.70 -2.93 -4.83
C LEU A 287 -2.77 -4.15 -4.97
N GLY A 288 -1.49 -4.04 -4.59
CA GLY A 288 -0.50 -5.12 -4.71
C GLY A 288 0.02 -5.36 -6.14
N LYS A 289 -0.28 -4.47 -7.09
CA LYS A 289 0.18 -4.52 -8.49
C LYS A 289 1.56 -3.88 -8.62
N TYR A 290 2.58 -4.48 -8.00
CA TYR A 290 3.88 -3.86 -7.81
C TYR A 290 4.65 -3.57 -9.12
N GLU A 291 4.56 -4.43 -10.12
CA GLU A 291 5.18 -4.23 -11.44
C GLU A 291 4.57 -3.02 -12.19
N GLU A 292 3.27 -2.81 -12.04
CA GLU A 292 2.56 -1.67 -12.61
C GLU A 292 2.90 -0.39 -11.86
N ALA A 293 2.88 -0.43 -10.52
CA ALA A 293 3.28 0.68 -9.67
C ALA A 293 4.70 1.16 -9.98
N ALA A 294 5.67 0.23 -10.10
CA ALA A 294 7.05 0.57 -10.43
C ALA A 294 7.15 1.30 -11.78
N ARG A 295 6.49 0.81 -12.83
CA ARG A 295 6.50 1.45 -14.16
C ARG A 295 5.95 2.87 -14.13
N HIS A 296 4.84 3.09 -13.42
CA HIS A 296 4.25 4.43 -13.33
C HIS A 296 5.08 5.38 -12.46
N TYR A 297 5.68 4.90 -11.37
CA TYR A 297 6.62 5.70 -10.59
C TYR A 297 7.88 6.07 -11.37
N GLU A 298 8.45 5.14 -12.13
CA GLU A 298 9.59 5.42 -13.00
C GLU A 298 9.25 6.48 -14.05
N ALA A 299 8.08 6.35 -14.70
CA ALA A 299 7.61 7.33 -15.66
C ALA A 299 7.26 8.69 -15.02
N ALA A 300 6.80 8.72 -13.77
CA ALA A 300 6.63 9.97 -13.01
C ALA A 300 8.00 10.64 -12.75
N LEU A 301 9.02 9.86 -12.37
CA LEU A 301 10.38 10.37 -12.12
C LEU A 301 11.15 10.75 -13.39
N GLN A 302 10.75 10.26 -14.56
CA GLN A 302 11.26 10.77 -15.83
C GLN A 302 10.77 12.20 -16.12
N LEU A 303 9.57 12.54 -15.67
CA LEU A 303 8.99 13.88 -15.83
C LEU A 303 9.42 14.84 -14.71
N ASP A 304 9.49 14.35 -13.48
CA ASP A 304 9.92 15.10 -12.30
C ASP A 304 11.03 14.33 -11.55
N PRO A 305 12.30 14.46 -11.98
CA PRO A 305 13.41 13.71 -11.41
C PRO A 305 13.72 14.04 -9.95
N ASN A 306 13.26 15.20 -9.45
CA ASN A 306 13.58 15.70 -8.12
C ASN A 306 12.51 15.34 -7.07
N ASN A 307 11.51 14.55 -7.44
CA ASN A 307 10.46 14.14 -6.52
C ASN A 307 10.93 13.07 -5.52
N THR A 308 11.46 13.48 -4.37
CA THR A 308 11.94 12.57 -3.33
C THR A 308 10.84 11.65 -2.78
N ALA A 309 9.62 12.15 -2.63
CA ALA A 309 8.49 11.38 -2.11
C ALA A 309 8.13 10.22 -3.05
N VAL A 310 8.02 10.49 -4.36
CA VAL A 310 7.79 9.43 -5.36
C VAL A 310 8.97 8.45 -5.39
N ARG A 311 10.20 8.96 -5.29
CA ARG A 311 11.39 8.12 -5.30
C ARG A 311 11.45 7.17 -4.11
N PHE A 312 11.09 7.66 -2.91
CA PHE A 312 11.00 6.84 -1.72
C PHE A 312 9.99 5.70 -1.90
N ARG A 313 8.78 6.01 -2.39
CA ARG A 313 7.73 5.01 -2.67
C ARG A 313 8.15 3.97 -3.72
N LEU A 314 8.88 4.39 -4.76
CA LEU A 314 9.46 3.44 -5.72
C LEU A 314 10.45 2.48 -5.04
N GLY A 315 11.23 2.97 -4.07
CA GLY A 315 12.07 2.15 -3.21
C GLY A 315 11.27 1.08 -2.45
N GLU A 316 10.16 1.47 -1.82
CA GLU A 316 9.27 0.55 -1.10
C GLU A 316 8.69 -0.53 -2.03
N VAL A 317 8.24 -0.13 -3.23
CA VAL A 317 7.74 -1.06 -4.26
C VAL A 317 8.84 -2.05 -4.64
N TYR A 318 10.07 -1.60 -4.85
CA TYR A 318 11.18 -2.50 -5.14
C TYR A 318 11.52 -3.47 -4.02
N GLU A 319 11.34 -3.08 -2.75
CA GLU A 319 11.45 -4.02 -1.63
C GLU A 319 10.36 -5.11 -1.67
N ARG A 320 9.11 -4.74 -1.96
CA ARG A 320 8.00 -5.70 -2.11
C ARG A 320 8.24 -6.68 -3.25
N MET A 321 8.87 -6.22 -4.32
CA MET A 321 9.32 -7.05 -5.45
C MET A 321 10.58 -7.87 -5.17
N LYS A 322 11.14 -7.84 -3.94
CA LYS A 322 12.40 -8.50 -3.56
C LYS A 322 13.60 -8.08 -4.44
N LYS A 323 13.65 -6.80 -4.82
CA LYS A 323 14.75 -6.18 -5.60
C LYS A 323 15.53 -5.17 -4.73
N PRO A 324 16.25 -5.62 -3.69
CA PRO A 324 16.86 -4.73 -2.71
C PRO A 324 17.95 -3.80 -3.29
N GLY A 325 18.66 -4.24 -4.34
CA GLY A 325 19.63 -3.38 -5.03
C GLY A 325 18.98 -2.15 -5.69
N LYS A 326 17.85 -2.34 -6.38
CA LYS A 326 17.09 -1.23 -6.99
C LYS A 326 16.47 -0.31 -5.94
N ALA A 327 15.96 -0.88 -4.84
CA ALA A 327 15.43 -0.10 -3.73
C ALA A 327 16.52 0.81 -3.12
N GLY A 328 17.70 0.25 -2.85
CA GLY A 328 18.84 1.00 -2.31
C GLY A 328 19.31 2.15 -3.21
N GLU A 329 19.24 2.00 -4.53
CA GLU A 329 19.55 3.11 -5.45
C GLU A 329 18.56 4.27 -5.29
N GLN A 330 17.26 3.98 -5.16
CA GLN A 330 16.24 5.01 -4.98
C GLN A 330 16.42 5.76 -3.66
N TYR A 331 16.61 5.04 -2.54
CA TYR A 331 16.83 5.68 -1.23
C TYR A 331 18.13 6.50 -1.20
N ARG A 332 19.21 6.03 -1.84
CA ARG A 332 20.46 6.82 -1.96
C ARG A 332 20.21 8.16 -2.66
N ARG A 333 19.45 8.16 -3.75
CA ARG A 333 19.11 9.38 -4.48
C ARG A 333 18.20 10.31 -3.67
N VAL A 334 17.34 9.78 -2.78
CA VAL A 334 16.62 10.62 -1.79
C VAL A 334 17.62 11.31 -0.85
N LEU A 335 18.60 10.58 -0.32
CA LEU A 335 19.63 11.11 0.57
C LEU A 335 20.57 12.13 -0.09
N ASN A 336 20.77 12.07 -1.42
CA ASN A 336 21.52 13.11 -2.13
C ASN A 336 20.86 14.50 -2.01
N GLN A 337 19.53 14.54 -1.87
CA GLN A 337 18.76 15.78 -1.75
C GLN A 337 18.40 16.10 -0.30
N SER A 338 18.20 15.07 0.53
CA SER A 338 17.89 15.19 1.96
C SER A 338 18.86 14.33 2.79
N PRO A 339 20.12 14.76 3.00
CA PRO A 339 21.18 13.92 3.58
C PRO A 339 20.97 13.46 5.02
N ARG A 340 19.98 14.04 5.72
CA ARG A 340 19.68 13.77 7.12
C ARG A 340 18.29 13.14 7.32
N ASP A 341 17.61 12.72 6.26
CA ASP A 341 16.32 12.04 6.38
C ASP A 341 16.50 10.68 7.08
N PRO A 342 16.03 10.53 8.34
CA PRO A 342 16.25 9.31 9.11
C PRO A 342 15.52 8.11 8.51
N GLU A 343 14.39 8.32 7.83
CA GLU A 343 13.60 7.26 7.21
C GLU A 343 14.35 6.69 6.00
N ALA A 344 14.85 7.57 5.12
CA ALA A 344 15.65 7.18 3.97
C ALA A 344 16.99 6.54 4.35
N VAL A 345 17.66 7.00 5.42
CA VAL A 345 18.88 6.36 5.93
C VAL A 345 18.59 4.92 6.39
N LEU A 346 17.52 4.72 7.18
CA LEU A 346 17.17 3.39 7.68
C LEU A 346 16.74 2.45 6.55
N ALA A 347 15.93 2.93 5.61
CA ALA A 347 15.47 2.17 4.45
C ALA A 347 16.66 1.76 3.56
N LEU A 348 17.62 2.67 3.33
CA LEU A 348 18.86 2.35 2.61
C LEU A 348 19.71 1.29 3.34
N ALA A 349 19.90 1.43 4.66
CA ALA A 349 20.65 0.46 5.45
C ALA A 349 20.01 -0.94 5.37
N LEU A 350 18.68 -1.02 5.45
CA LEU A 350 17.92 -2.26 5.33
C LEU A 350 18.01 -2.87 3.92
N ALA A 351 17.84 -2.05 2.88
CA ALA A 351 17.97 -2.48 1.49
C ALA A 351 19.38 -3.05 1.22
N LYS A 352 20.43 -2.40 1.74
CA LYS A 352 21.81 -2.86 1.61
C LYS A 352 22.08 -4.16 2.35
N LEU A 353 21.55 -4.30 3.56
CA LEU A 353 21.61 -5.57 4.29
C LEU A 353 20.95 -6.71 3.52
N LYS A 354 19.74 -6.50 2.99
CA LYS A 354 19.00 -7.49 2.18
C LYS A 354 19.70 -7.81 0.86
N ALA A 355 20.45 -6.87 0.29
CA ALA A 355 21.26 -7.07 -0.91
C ALA A 355 22.57 -7.84 -0.64
N GLY A 356 22.92 -8.10 0.62
CA GLY A 356 24.21 -8.72 1.01
C GLY A 356 25.38 -7.74 1.01
N ASP A 357 25.13 -6.45 0.77
CA ASP A 357 26.14 -5.38 0.82
C ASP A 357 26.37 -4.97 2.27
N HIS A 358 27.09 -5.83 3.00
CA HIS A 358 27.29 -5.70 4.44
C HIS A 358 28.09 -4.46 4.82
N ASP A 359 29.04 -4.03 3.98
CA ASP A 359 29.85 -2.83 4.23
C ASP A 359 29.01 -1.55 4.23
N GLU A 360 28.20 -1.35 3.20
CA GLU A 360 27.30 -0.20 3.16
C GLU A 360 26.22 -0.29 4.23
N ALA A 361 25.69 -1.48 4.51
CA ALA A 361 24.71 -1.67 5.59
C ALA A 361 25.29 -1.22 6.94
N ILE A 362 26.52 -1.63 7.29
CA ILE A 362 27.21 -1.21 8.52
C ILE A 362 27.38 0.30 8.56
N TYR A 363 27.80 0.92 7.46
CA TYR A 363 27.98 2.37 7.37
C TYR A 363 26.67 3.11 7.66
N TRP A 364 25.58 2.76 6.96
CA TRP A 364 24.31 3.46 7.09
C TRP A 364 23.61 3.19 8.43
N TYR A 365 23.69 1.96 8.98
CA TYR A 365 23.18 1.69 10.33
C TYR A 365 23.93 2.49 11.40
N LYS A 366 25.25 2.65 11.29
CA LYS A 366 26.03 3.51 12.21
C LYS A 366 25.61 4.97 12.08
N ALA A 367 25.40 5.47 10.86
CA ALA A 367 24.92 6.83 10.62
C ALA A 367 23.54 7.06 11.25
N TYR A 368 22.62 6.10 11.09
CA TYR A 368 21.29 6.14 11.70
C TYR A 368 21.35 6.13 13.24
N LEU A 369 22.15 5.21 13.81
CA LEU A 369 22.29 5.03 15.26
C LEU A 369 22.98 6.19 15.96
N LYS A 370 23.79 7.00 15.25
CA LYS A 370 24.37 8.23 15.81
C LYS A 370 23.28 9.24 16.21
N GLN A 371 22.17 9.28 15.48
CA GLN A 371 21.03 10.15 15.76
C GLN A 371 19.94 9.43 16.57
N ASN A 372 19.83 8.11 16.41
CA ASN A 372 18.77 7.28 17.01
C ASN A 372 19.35 6.15 17.89
N PRO A 373 20.12 6.46 18.96
CA PRO A 373 20.84 5.45 19.74
C PRO A 373 19.94 4.45 20.48
N LYS A 374 18.66 4.78 20.67
CA LYS A 374 17.66 3.96 21.36
C LYS A 374 16.90 2.99 20.44
N SER A 375 17.30 2.84 19.18
CA SER A 375 16.65 1.90 18.25
C SER A 375 17.24 0.48 18.41
N ALA A 376 16.52 -0.39 19.14
CA ALA A 376 16.91 -1.79 19.32
C ALA A 376 16.97 -2.55 17.98
N ALA A 377 15.98 -2.31 17.10
CA ALA A 377 15.92 -2.92 15.77
C ALA A 377 17.14 -2.55 14.89
N ALA A 378 17.59 -1.29 14.92
CA ALA A 378 18.77 -0.87 14.16
C ALA A 378 20.06 -1.49 14.73
N TRP A 379 20.21 -1.60 16.06
CA TRP A 379 21.33 -2.33 16.66
C TRP A 379 21.32 -3.83 16.29
N ALA A 380 20.15 -4.47 16.27
CA ALA A 380 20.03 -5.86 15.88
C ALA A 380 20.39 -6.07 14.39
N ASN A 381 19.91 -5.21 13.50
CA ASN A 381 20.25 -5.29 12.08
C ASN A 381 21.71 -4.94 11.79
N LEU A 382 22.32 -4.04 12.57
CA LEU A 382 23.76 -3.81 12.53
C LEU A 382 24.53 -5.08 12.94
N GLY A 383 24.05 -5.81 13.96
CA GLY A 383 24.57 -7.11 14.35
C GLY A 383 24.54 -8.12 13.20
N LEU A 384 23.39 -8.23 12.50
CA LEU A 384 23.26 -9.08 11.31
C LEU A 384 24.24 -8.69 10.20
N ALA A 385 24.44 -7.39 9.96
CA ALA A 385 25.39 -6.90 8.95
C ALA A 385 26.84 -7.30 9.31
N TYR A 386 27.22 -7.15 10.58
CA TYR A 386 28.52 -7.61 11.08
C TYR A 386 28.70 -9.12 10.96
N GLY A 387 27.67 -9.90 11.27
CA GLY A 387 27.69 -11.36 11.15
C GLY A 387 27.89 -11.85 9.72
N GLY A 388 27.22 -11.19 8.76
CA GLY A 388 27.39 -11.43 7.32
C GLY A 388 28.81 -11.12 6.83
N LYS A 389 29.44 -10.08 7.37
CA LYS A 389 30.85 -9.75 7.11
C LYS A 389 31.86 -10.65 7.85
N GLY A 390 31.41 -11.50 8.77
CA GLY A 390 32.27 -12.36 9.59
C GLY A 390 32.90 -11.67 10.81
N GLN A 391 32.44 -10.46 11.16
CA GLN A 391 32.91 -9.69 12.31
C GLN A 391 32.17 -10.08 13.59
N GLY A 392 32.48 -11.27 14.12
CA GLY A 392 31.72 -11.90 15.22
C GLY A 392 31.73 -11.13 16.54
N LYS A 393 32.81 -10.40 16.87
CA LYS A 393 32.87 -9.60 18.10
C LYS A 393 31.89 -8.43 18.05
N GLU A 394 31.86 -7.72 16.93
CA GLU A 394 30.99 -6.59 16.66
C GLU A 394 29.53 -7.01 16.50
N GLU A 395 29.28 -8.18 15.90
CA GLU A 395 27.96 -8.82 15.81
C GLU A 395 27.36 -9.00 17.22
N ILE A 396 28.07 -9.73 18.09
CA ILE A 396 27.64 -9.99 19.48
C ILE A 396 27.50 -8.68 20.26
N GLY A 397 28.45 -7.74 20.10
CA GLY A 397 28.39 -6.43 20.73
C GLY A 397 27.15 -5.62 20.34
N SER A 398 26.73 -5.71 19.08
CA SER A 398 25.53 -5.03 18.57
C SER A 398 24.25 -5.66 19.12
N TYR A 399 24.17 -6.99 19.18
CA TYR A 399 23.04 -7.67 19.83
C TYR A 399 22.93 -7.37 21.33
N ARG A 400 24.06 -7.26 22.04
CA ARG A 400 24.05 -6.85 23.47
C ARG A 400 23.45 -5.46 23.65
N LYS A 401 23.80 -4.50 22.78
CA LYS A 401 23.19 -3.16 22.80
C LYS A 401 21.70 -3.20 22.49
N ALA A 402 21.29 -4.01 21.52
CA ALA A 402 19.88 -4.19 21.20
C ALA A 402 19.09 -4.79 22.38
N LEU A 403 19.64 -5.82 23.04
CA LEU A 403 19.02 -6.47 24.21
C LEU A 403 19.08 -5.63 25.49
N ALA A 404 20.00 -4.67 25.60
CA ALA A 404 19.96 -3.69 26.68
C ALA A 404 18.73 -2.77 26.57
N LEU A 405 18.24 -2.53 25.35
CA LEU A 405 17.03 -1.75 25.07
C LEU A 405 15.77 -2.62 25.12
N GLU A 406 15.83 -3.85 24.61
CA GLU A 406 14.72 -4.81 24.61
C GLU A 406 15.14 -6.19 25.16
N PRO A 407 15.21 -6.36 26.50
CA PRO A 407 15.77 -7.57 27.12
C PRO A 407 15.03 -8.88 26.82
N ASN A 408 13.73 -8.79 26.51
CA ASN A 408 12.84 -9.93 26.27
C ASN A 408 12.53 -10.15 24.78
N ASN A 409 13.32 -9.58 23.86
CA ASN A 409 13.13 -9.81 22.44
C ASN A 409 13.71 -11.18 22.03
N ALA A 410 12.84 -12.18 21.94
CA ALA A 410 13.23 -13.56 21.60
C ALA A 410 13.93 -13.68 20.24
N VAL A 411 13.61 -12.83 19.25
CA VAL A 411 14.26 -12.88 17.93
C VAL A 411 15.73 -12.47 18.04
N ILE A 412 16.00 -11.38 18.78
CA ILE A 412 17.38 -10.89 18.98
C ILE A 412 18.17 -11.89 19.85
N LEU A 413 17.54 -12.48 20.88
CA LEU A 413 18.15 -13.53 21.68
C LEU A 413 18.54 -14.75 20.84
N SER A 414 17.66 -15.20 19.93
CA SER A 414 17.96 -16.29 19.00
C SER A 414 19.13 -15.96 18.07
N ASN A 415 19.16 -14.75 17.50
CA ASN A 415 20.27 -14.31 16.65
C ASN A 415 21.59 -14.25 17.42
N MET A 416 21.55 -13.75 18.66
CA MET A 416 22.73 -13.72 19.54
C MET A 416 23.20 -15.13 19.91
N ALA A 417 22.28 -16.07 20.18
CA ALA A 417 22.62 -17.45 20.47
C ALA A 417 23.32 -18.13 19.28
N LEU A 418 22.82 -17.91 18.06
CA LEU A 418 23.48 -18.38 16.82
C LEU A 418 24.87 -17.75 16.64
N ALA A 419 25.03 -16.46 16.95
CA ALA A 419 26.33 -15.80 16.91
C ALA A 419 27.33 -16.43 17.91
N TYR A 420 26.87 -16.79 19.12
CA TYR A 420 27.67 -17.52 20.09
C TYR A 420 28.05 -18.93 19.61
N GLU A 421 27.14 -19.66 18.96
CA GLU A 421 27.47 -20.95 18.36
C GLU A 421 28.54 -20.84 17.28
N LYS A 422 28.42 -19.83 16.39
CA LYS A 422 29.42 -19.53 15.35
C LYS A 422 30.78 -19.17 15.96
N ALA A 423 30.76 -18.45 17.08
CA ALA A 423 31.96 -18.11 17.86
C ALA A 423 32.52 -19.28 18.69
N LYS A 424 31.92 -20.48 18.63
CA LYS A 424 32.27 -21.65 19.45
C LYS A 424 32.22 -21.37 20.96
N GLN A 425 31.23 -20.59 21.38
CA GLN A 425 30.92 -20.24 22.77
C GLN A 425 29.64 -20.98 23.22
N PRO A 426 29.71 -22.31 23.48
CA PRO A 426 28.51 -23.14 23.67
C PRO A 426 27.74 -22.84 24.95
N ARG A 427 28.41 -22.36 26.01
CA ARG A 427 27.77 -22.00 27.27
C ARG A 427 26.90 -20.76 27.11
N GLU A 428 27.46 -19.71 26.52
CA GLU A 428 26.76 -18.46 26.23
C GLU A 428 25.62 -18.67 25.22
N ALA A 429 25.83 -19.54 24.22
CA ALA A 429 24.78 -19.96 23.30
C ALA A 429 23.62 -20.65 24.04
N ALA A 430 23.93 -21.64 24.90
CA ALA A 430 22.91 -22.34 25.68
C ALA A 430 22.17 -21.39 26.63
N ASP A 431 22.85 -20.45 27.27
CA ASP A 431 22.22 -19.44 28.13
C ASP A 431 21.23 -18.56 27.35
N ALA A 432 21.62 -18.10 26.17
CA ALA A 432 20.77 -17.31 25.29
C ALA A 432 19.55 -18.12 24.82
N TRP A 433 19.73 -19.37 24.39
CA TRP A 433 18.60 -20.24 24.01
C TRP A 433 17.66 -20.56 25.17
N ARG A 434 18.19 -20.75 26.39
CA ARG A 434 17.35 -20.93 27.59
C ARG A 434 16.51 -19.69 27.88
N LYS A 435 17.06 -18.48 27.65
CA LYS A 435 16.26 -17.24 27.73
C LYS A 435 15.16 -17.20 26.67
N VAL A 436 15.44 -17.65 25.44
CA VAL A 436 14.41 -17.80 24.39
C VAL A 436 13.29 -18.72 24.86
N LEU A 437 13.61 -19.90 25.40
CA LEU A 437 12.60 -20.84 25.92
C LEU A 437 11.85 -20.30 27.14
N LYS A 438 12.47 -19.44 27.97
CA LYS A 438 11.76 -18.77 29.07
C LYS A 438 10.67 -17.83 28.54
N ILE A 439 10.91 -17.16 27.41
CA ILE A 439 9.96 -16.23 26.77
C ILE A 439 8.95 -17.00 25.90
N ARG A 440 9.41 -18.05 25.20
CA ARG A 440 8.63 -18.89 24.31
C ARG A 440 8.86 -20.37 24.63
N PRO A 441 8.18 -20.94 25.64
CA PRO A 441 8.40 -22.33 26.09
C PRO A 441 8.19 -23.40 25.02
N GLY A 442 7.39 -23.09 24.00
CA GLY A 442 7.09 -23.98 22.88
C GLY A 442 7.93 -23.74 21.62
N ASP A 443 8.99 -22.92 21.66
CA ASP A 443 9.82 -22.65 20.48
C ASP A 443 10.63 -23.90 20.08
N PRO A 444 10.28 -24.57 18.96
CA PRO A 444 10.91 -25.83 18.60
C PRO A 444 12.36 -25.63 18.12
N GLY A 445 12.69 -24.45 17.59
CA GLY A 445 14.04 -24.13 17.13
C GLY A 445 15.01 -24.01 18.31
N ALA A 446 14.64 -23.23 19.33
CA ALA A 446 15.45 -23.06 20.53
C ALA A 446 15.64 -24.38 21.29
N ALA A 447 14.57 -25.19 21.42
CA ALA A 447 14.66 -26.50 22.04
C ALA A 447 15.58 -27.45 21.24
N SER A 448 15.47 -27.50 19.91
CA SER A 448 16.38 -28.32 19.08
C SER A 448 17.84 -27.93 19.26
N ARG A 449 18.14 -26.62 19.24
CA ARG A 449 19.51 -26.11 19.42
C ARG A 449 20.09 -26.45 20.79
N LEU A 450 19.29 -26.33 21.86
CA LEU A 450 19.70 -26.77 23.20
C LEU A 450 19.93 -28.28 23.28
N GLY A 451 19.09 -29.07 22.60
CA GLY A 451 19.27 -30.51 22.47
C GLY A 451 20.60 -30.87 21.79
N GLU A 452 20.92 -30.20 20.67
CA GLU A 452 22.19 -30.37 19.95
C GLU A 452 23.40 -30.00 20.80
N LEU A 453 23.35 -28.86 21.51
CA LEU A 453 24.42 -28.42 22.42
C LEU A 453 24.62 -29.42 23.57
N ALA A 454 23.53 -29.85 24.22
CA ALA A 454 23.58 -30.85 25.29
C ALA A 454 24.12 -32.20 24.80
N LEU A 455 23.76 -32.62 23.58
CA LEU A 455 24.25 -33.86 22.97
C LEU A 455 25.77 -33.82 22.73
N ARG A 456 26.31 -32.69 22.23
CA ARG A 456 27.76 -32.50 22.04
C ARG A 456 28.53 -32.55 23.36
N GLU A 457 27.92 -32.04 24.43
CA GLU A 457 28.47 -32.11 25.80
C GLU A 457 28.19 -33.45 26.50
N LYS A 458 27.62 -34.44 25.79
CA LYS A 458 27.25 -35.77 26.31
C LYS A 458 26.24 -35.73 27.47
N ARG A 459 25.48 -34.65 27.58
CA ARG A 459 24.37 -34.49 28.55
C ARG A 459 23.10 -35.10 27.97
N TYR A 460 23.13 -36.42 27.75
CA TYR A 460 22.12 -37.14 26.96
C TYR A 460 20.68 -37.03 27.51
N ARG A 461 20.51 -36.97 28.83
CA ARG A 461 19.19 -36.83 29.46
C ARG A 461 18.54 -35.49 29.13
N GLU A 462 19.30 -34.40 29.22
CA GLU A 462 18.83 -33.07 28.84
C GLU A 462 18.59 -33.00 27.34
N ALA A 463 19.51 -33.55 26.53
CA ALA A 463 19.37 -33.60 25.08
C ALA A 463 18.05 -34.26 24.66
N ALA A 464 17.75 -35.45 25.20
CA ALA A 464 16.48 -36.14 24.94
C ALA A 464 15.26 -35.29 25.34
N SER A 465 15.29 -34.66 26.52
CA SER A 465 14.20 -33.80 26.98
C SER A 465 13.97 -32.59 26.06
N TYR A 466 15.04 -31.97 25.58
CA TYR A 466 14.94 -30.82 24.67
C TYR A 466 14.43 -31.24 23.28
N PHE A 467 14.89 -32.38 22.74
CA PHE A 467 14.37 -32.90 21.48
C PHE A 467 12.89 -33.29 21.58
N GLU A 468 12.46 -33.86 22.71
CA GLU A 468 11.04 -34.12 22.99
C GLU A 468 10.21 -32.84 23.08
N ALA A 469 10.72 -31.78 23.70
CA ALA A 469 10.07 -30.49 23.71
C ALA A 469 9.93 -29.91 22.29
N ALA A 470 10.98 -30.00 21.47
CA ALA A 470 10.99 -29.52 20.09
C ALA A 470 9.95 -30.24 19.20
N LEU A 471 9.66 -31.52 19.47
CA LEU A 471 8.71 -32.34 18.71
C LEU A 471 7.25 -31.84 18.81
N LYS A 472 6.88 -31.12 19.87
CA LYS A 472 5.49 -30.65 20.09
C LYS A 472 5.05 -29.61 19.05
N GLY A 473 5.97 -28.81 18.53
CA GLY A 473 5.67 -27.70 17.60
C GLY A 473 6.38 -27.78 16.24
N SER A 474 7.15 -28.85 15.97
CA SER A 474 7.98 -28.93 14.75
C SER A 474 7.31 -29.69 13.60
N ALA A 475 7.46 -29.17 12.39
CA ALA A 475 7.16 -29.87 11.14
C ALA A 475 8.24 -30.90 10.76
N GLN A 476 9.50 -30.71 11.20
CA GLN A 476 10.64 -31.60 10.91
C GLN A 476 10.79 -32.67 12.01
N LYS A 477 9.81 -33.55 12.14
CA LYS A 477 9.80 -34.56 13.21
C LYS A 477 10.84 -35.67 13.03
N GLY A 478 11.23 -35.98 11.80
CA GLY A 478 12.20 -37.04 11.50
C GLY A 478 13.56 -36.86 12.17
N PRO A 479 14.31 -35.78 11.86
CA PRO A 479 15.61 -35.52 12.47
C PRO A 479 15.56 -35.37 14.00
N LEU A 480 14.49 -34.77 14.54
CA LEU A 480 14.31 -34.63 15.99
C LEU A 480 14.12 -35.98 16.68
N HIS A 481 13.31 -36.87 16.10
CA HIS A 481 13.17 -38.23 16.59
C HIS A 481 14.49 -39.01 16.49
N ALA A 482 15.26 -38.82 15.42
CA ALA A 482 16.58 -39.44 15.30
C ALA A 482 17.55 -39.00 16.41
N ALA A 483 17.62 -37.70 16.69
CA ALA A 483 18.47 -37.16 17.74
C ALA A 483 18.04 -37.59 19.15
N ALA A 484 16.72 -37.66 19.40
CA ALA A 484 16.17 -38.23 20.63
C ALA A 484 16.50 -39.73 20.76
N ALA A 485 16.37 -40.50 19.67
CA ALA A 485 16.69 -41.93 19.65
C ALA A 485 18.17 -42.18 19.99
N ALA A 486 19.08 -41.41 19.37
CA ALA A 486 20.51 -41.47 19.67
C ALA A 486 20.79 -41.14 21.14
N SER A 487 20.18 -40.08 21.68
CA SER A 487 20.33 -39.69 23.09
C SER A 487 19.88 -40.80 24.05
N TYR A 488 18.72 -41.43 23.80
CA TYR A 488 18.24 -42.56 24.59
C TYR A 488 19.09 -43.83 24.42
N GLY A 489 19.63 -44.06 23.22
CA GLY A 489 20.56 -45.15 22.93
C GLY A 489 21.84 -45.06 23.75
N GLU A 490 22.45 -43.88 23.83
CA GLU A 490 23.62 -43.61 24.66
C GLU A 490 23.33 -43.81 26.15
N MET A 491 22.12 -43.50 26.60
CA MET A 491 21.65 -43.77 27.96
C MET A 491 21.26 -45.24 28.21
N LYS A 492 21.42 -46.12 27.22
CA LYS A 492 21.00 -47.53 27.23
C LYS A 492 19.50 -47.73 27.50
N GLN A 493 18.68 -46.70 27.29
CA GLN A 493 17.22 -46.79 27.37
C GLN A 493 16.66 -47.30 26.05
N TYR A 494 17.00 -48.54 25.71
CA TYR A 494 16.76 -49.12 24.39
C TYR A 494 15.27 -49.13 24.00
N GLY A 495 14.35 -49.27 24.96
CA GLY A 495 12.90 -49.23 24.70
C GLY A 495 12.43 -47.88 24.13
N LYS A 496 12.85 -46.78 24.75
CA LYS A 496 12.57 -45.42 24.23
C LYS A 496 13.34 -45.13 22.95
N ALA A 497 14.59 -45.61 22.87
CA ALA A 497 15.40 -45.43 21.67
C ALA A 497 14.71 -46.04 20.43
N VAL A 498 14.23 -47.28 20.50
CA VAL A 498 13.54 -47.92 19.36
C VAL A 498 12.23 -47.22 18.99
N GLU A 499 11.45 -46.74 19.97
CA GLU A 499 10.25 -45.95 19.70
C GLU A 499 10.57 -44.72 18.85
N HIS A 500 11.63 -44.00 19.22
CA HIS A 500 12.08 -42.82 18.49
C HIS A 500 12.73 -43.17 17.14
N TYR A 501 13.51 -44.24 17.04
CA TYR A 501 14.06 -44.70 15.76
C TYR A 501 12.96 -45.05 14.75
N GLU A 502 11.93 -45.78 15.18
CA GLU A 502 10.78 -46.10 14.33
C GLU A 502 10.04 -44.85 13.88
N LYS A 503 9.82 -43.89 14.78
CA LYS A 503 9.18 -42.62 14.43
C LYS A 503 10.05 -41.82 13.46
N ALA A 504 11.37 -41.78 13.64
CA ALA A 504 12.29 -41.15 12.70
C ALA A 504 12.19 -41.78 11.31
N TYR A 505 12.17 -43.12 11.24
CA TYR A 505 12.00 -43.86 10.00
C TYR A 505 10.64 -43.61 9.34
N ARG A 506 9.54 -43.60 10.11
CA ARG A 506 8.21 -43.25 9.58
C ARG A 506 8.17 -41.82 9.02
N ASN A 507 8.95 -40.91 9.59
CA ASN A 507 9.12 -39.53 9.11
C ASN A 507 10.23 -39.38 8.05
N GLY A 508 10.55 -40.44 7.30
CA GLY A 508 11.40 -40.37 6.11
C GLY A 508 12.90 -40.47 6.35
N VAL A 509 13.39 -40.61 7.59
CA VAL A 509 14.83 -40.79 7.85
C VAL A 509 15.27 -42.18 7.38
N ARG A 510 16.30 -42.24 6.53
CA ARG A 510 16.86 -43.49 5.95
C ARG A 510 18.37 -43.64 6.18
N ASP A 511 18.91 -42.92 7.15
CA ASP A 511 20.34 -42.97 7.49
C ASP A 511 20.75 -44.39 7.97
N PRO A 512 21.70 -45.05 7.29
CA PRO A 512 22.20 -46.36 7.66
C PRO A 512 22.73 -46.47 9.11
N GLU A 513 23.35 -45.41 9.65
CA GLU A 513 23.89 -45.43 11.01
C GLU A 513 22.76 -45.46 12.06
N LEU A 514 21.70 -44.68 11.83
CA LEU A 514 20.51 -44.72 12.69
C LEU A 514 19.76 -46.05 12.58
N LEU A 515 19.68 -46.63 11.38
CA LEU A 515 19.08 -47.95 11.17
C LEU A 515 19.86 -49.05 11.87
N LEU A 516 21.19 -48.97 11.87
CA LEU A 516 22.06 -49.86 12.63
C LEU A 516 21.85 -49.69 14.13
N GLY A 517 21.78 -48.45 14.62
CA GLY A 517 21.44 -48.14 16.01
C GLY A 517 20.10 -48.74 16.43
N MET A 518 19.07 -48.63 15.58
CA MET A 518 17.76 -49.25 15.78
C MET A 518 17.86 -50.78 15.86
N ALA A 519 18.58 -51.42 14.92
CA ALA A 519 18.75 -52.87 14.89
C ALA A 519 19.45 -53.39 16.16
N THR A 520 20.55 -52.73 16.56
CA THR A 520 21.27 -53.06 17.79
C THR A 520 20.41 -52.82 19.04
N ALA A 521 19.59 -51.76 19.07
CA ALA A 521 18.69 -51.52 20.19
C ALA A 521 17.60 -52.60 20.32
N TYR A 522 16.97 -53.06 19.22
CA TYR A 522 16.07 -54.21 19.25
C TYR A 522 16.77 -55.49 19.71
N GLN A 523 18.02 -55.70 19.27
CA GLN A 523 18.83 -56.84 19.69
C GLN A 523 19.07 -56.84 21.20
N LYS A 524 19.43 -55.69 21.78
CA LYS A 524 19.61 -55.53 23.24
C LYS A 524 18.32 -55.72 24.03
N LEU A 525 17.16 -55.50 23.41
CA LEU A 525 15.84 -55.80 23.98
C LEU A 525 15.40 -57.26 23.80
N GLY A 526 16.20 -58.10 23.12
CA GLY A 526 15.83 -59.48 22.82
C GLY A 526 14.80 -59.63 21.69
N LYS A 527 14.41 -58.53 21.03
CA LYS A 527 13.44 -58.50 19.93
C LYS A 527 14.07 -58.95 18.61
N ARG A 528 14.34 -60.25 18.52
CA ARG A 528 15.14 -60.87 17.44
C ARG A 528 14.55 -60.69 16.04
N LYS A 529 13.23 -60.71 15.88
CA LYS A 529 12.58 -60.58 14.56
C LYS A 529 12.69 -59.14 14.05
N GLU A 530 12.48 -58.18 14.93
CA GLU A 530 12.53 -56.75 14.66
C GLU A 530 13.98 -56.28 14.42
N ALA A 531 14.93 -56.81 15.19
CA ALA A 531 16.36 -56.58 14.95
C ALA A 531 16.77 -57.03 13.55
N GLU A 532 16.35 -58.23 13.12
CA GLU A 532 16.62 -58.75 11.78
C GLU A 532 15.98 -57.88 10.69
N ALA A 533 14.72 -57.48 10.86
CA ALA A 533 14.06 -56.57 9.94
C ALA A 533 14.79 -55.22 9.83
N ALA A 534 15.33 -54.71 10.94
CA ALA A 534 16.12 -53.49 10.97
C ALA A 534 17.50 -53.66 10.28
N PHE A 535 18.20 -54.78 10.49
CA PHE A 535 19.45 -55.07 9.76
C PHE A 535 19.23 -55.17 8.25
N ASN A 536 18.13 -55.79 7.81
CA ASN A 536 17.77 -55.85 6.39
C ASN A 536 17.51 -54.45 5.80
N LYS A 537 16.96 -53.52 6.60
CA LYS A 537 16.83 -52.11 6.19
C LYS A 537 18.19 -51.46 6.02
N VAL A 538 19.17 -51.73 6.89
CA VAL A 538 20.56 -51.22 6.74
C VAL A 538 21.18 -51.73 5.44
N THR A 539 21.05 -53.01 5.14
CA THR A 539 21.61 -53.58 3.90
C THR A 539 20.97 -52.99 2.65
N ALA A 540 19.68 -52.64 2.71
CA ALA A 540 18.94 -52.02 1.62
C ALA A 540 19.15 -50.49 1.50
N SER A 541 19.62 -49.80 2.54
CA SER A 541 19.68 -48.33 2.61
C SER A 541 20.93 -47.70 1.96
N GLY A 542 21.60 -48.41 1.06
CA GLY A 542 22.83 -47.93 0.44
C GLY A 542 24.01 -47.77 1.41
N ALA A 543 23.99 -48.46 2.56
CA ALA A 543 24.99 -48.36 3.62
C ALA A 543 26.45 -48.46 3.13
N SER A 544 27.36 -47.74 3.78
CA SER A 544 28.79 -47.83 3.50
C SER A 544 29.34 -49.22 3.85
N ARG A 545 30.50 -49.56 3.28
CA ARG A 545 31.17 -50.84 3.57
C ARG A 545 31.39 -51.04 5.08
N ASP A 546 31.78 -50.00 5.80
CA ASP A 546 32.10 -50.12 7.22
C ASP A 546 30.84 -50.33 8.07
N VAL A 547 29.70 -49.73 7.69
CA VAL A 547 28.39 -50.01 8.31
C VAL A 547 27.97 -51.46 8.04
N LEU A 548 28.11 -51.94 6.80
CA LEU A 548 27.80 -53.34 6.46
C LEU A 548 28.74 -54.32 7.19
N ALA A 549 30.02 -53.98 7.35
CA ALA A 549 30.97 -54.79 8.09
C ALA A 549 30.56 -54.93 9.57
N ARG A 550 30.03 -53.85 10.18
CA ARG A 550 29.46 -53.90 11.54
C ARG A 550 28.23 -54.79 11.61
N VAL A 551 27.33 -54.75 10.62
CA VAL A 551 26.18 -55.67 10.55
C VAL A 551 26.64 -57.13 10.44
N ALA A 552 27.60 -57.41 9.56
CA ALA A 552 28.17 -58.75 9.39
C ALA A 552 28.83 -59.25 10.67
N ALA A 553 29.62 -58.40 11.34
CA ALA A 553 30.25 -58.72 12.62
C ALA A 553 29.24 -59.06 13.72
N VAL A 554 28.12 -58.34 13.78
CA VAL A 554 27.03 -58.64 14.72
C VAL A 554 26.47 -60.03 14.45
N HIS A 555 26.18 -60.39 13.20
CA HIS A 555 25.71 -61.73 12.86
C HIS A 555 26.74 -62.83 13.12
N MET A 556 28.02 -62.56 12.88
CA MET A 556 29.12 -63.49 13.22
C MET A 556 29.17 -63.77 14.72
N GLN A 557 29.07 -62.72 15.55
CA GLN A 557 29.06 -62.86 17.01
C GLN A 557 27.85 -63.67 17.51
N GLU A 558 26.68 -63.51 16.88
CA GLU A 558 25.49 -64.30 17.19
C GLU A 558 25.49 -65.71 16.59
N LYS A 559 26.58 -66.13 15.93
CA LYS A 559 26.69 -67.41 15.22
C LYS A 559 25.64 -67.59 14.11
N ARG A 560 25.10 -66.48 13.59
CA ARG A 560 24.16 -66.45 12.44
C ARG A 560 24.94 -66.37 11.14
N TYR A 561 25.74 -67.41 10.88
CA TYR A 561 26.71 -67.42 9.78
C TYR A 561 26.05 -67.26 8.41
N ASP A 562 24.84 -67.79 8.22
CA ASP A 562 24.04 -67.59 7.02
C ASP A 562 23.75 -66.12 6.71
N ARG A 563 23.37 -65.35 7.74
CA ARG A 563 23.06 -63.93 7.61
C ARG A 563 24.33 -63.12 7.40
N ALA A 564 25.40 -63.44 8.15
CA ALA A 564 26.71 -62.84 7.95
C ALA A 564 27.22 -63.04 6.51
N ALA A 565 27.13 -64.26 5.98
CA ALA A 565 27.49 -64.55 4.59
C ALA A 565 26.63 -63.76 3.60
N GLY A 566 25.33 -63.60 3.86
CA GLY A 566 24.45 -62.72 3.07
C GLY A 566 24.94 -61.27 3.00
N VAL A 567 25.32 -60.69 4.15
CA VAL A 567 25.84 -59.32 4.22
C VAL A 567 27.19 -59.21 3.50
N TYR A 568 28.11 -60.17 3.68
CA TYR A 568 29.38 -60.16 2.96
C TYR A 568 29.21 -60.33 1.44
N ARG A 569 28.24 -61.14 0.98
CA ARG A 569 27.89 -61.22 -0.45
C ARG A 569 27.45 -59.86 -0.99
N GLU A 570 26.64 -59.14 -0.22
CA GLU A 570 26.23 -57.78 -0.59
C GLU A 570 27.41 -56.81 -0.61
N MET A 571 28.33 -56.92 0.35
CA MET A 571 29.56 -56.11 0.38
C MET A 571 30.45 -56.36 -0.84
N VAL A 572 30.70 -57.61 -1.23
CA VAL A 572 31.53 -57.92 -2.41
C VAL A 572 30.85 -57.50 -3.72
N ARG A 573 29.51 -57.56 -3.77
CA ARG A 573 28.72 -57.09 -4.92
C ARG A 573 28.83 -55.57 -5.08
N ARG A 574 28.71 -54.82 -3.98
CA ARG A 574 28.69 -53.36 -4.00
C ARG A 574 30.08 -52.72 -4.04
N PHE A 575 31.07 -53.39 -3.47
CA PHE A 575 32.44 -52.88 -3.32
C PHE A 575 33.45 -53.92 -3.86
N PRO A 576 33.47 -54.16 -5.19
CA PRO A 576 34.39 -55.11 -5.79
C PRO A 576 35.85 -54.69 -5.59
N GLY A 577 36.77 -55.65 -5.57
CA GLY A 577 38.21 -55.39 -5.50
C GLY A 577 38.80 -55.23 -4.08
N LYS A 578 38.13 -55.71 -3.04
CA LYS A 578 38.65 -55.70 -1.66
C LYS A 578 38.75 -57.12 -1.09
N GLY A 579 39.98 -57.64 -1.01
CA GLY A 579 40.28 -59.00 -0.51
C GLY A 579 39.63 -59.32 0.84
N ARG A 580 39.65 -58.39 1.80
CA ARG A 580 39.02 -58.56 3.12
C ARG A 580 37.52 -58.86 3.12
N SER A 581 36.75 -58.35 2.14
CA SER A 581 35.31 -58.64 2.07
C SER A 581 35.06 -60.08 1.62
N TYR A 582 35.92 -60.59 0.73
CA TYR A 582 35.93 -62.00 0.34
C TYR A 582 36.44 -62.91 1.46
N ALA A 583 37.45 -62.49 2.21
CA ALA A 583 37.95 -63.23 3.38
C ALA A 583 36.84 -63.38 4.44
N GLY A 584 36.13 -62.29 4.76
CA GLY A 584 34.98 -62.34 5.68
C GLY A 584 33.83 -63.23 5.18
N LEU A 585 33.57 -63.25 3.86
CA LEU A 585 32.63 -64.20 3.26
C LEU A 585 33.10 -65.65 3.45
N GLY A 586 34.40 -65.91 3.24
CA GLY A 586 35.02 -67.21 3.47
C GLY A 586 34.89 -67.66 4.92
N ASP A 587 35.16 -66.77 5.88
CA ASP A 587 35.02 -67.04 7.31
C ASP A 587 33.59 -67.43 7.67
N ALA A 588 32.60 -66.66 7.18
CA ALA A 588 31.20 -66.94 7.43
C ALA A 588 30.75 -68.28 6.83
N LEU A 589 31.15 -68.59 5.59
CA LEU A 589 30.79 -69.86 4.94
C LEU A 589 31.48 -71.07 5.58
N SER A 590 32.75 -70.92 5.97
CA SER A 590 33.51 -71.96 6.68
C SER A 590 32.85 -72.30 8.02
N LEU A 591 32.46 -71.28 8.80
CA LEU A 591 31.77 -71.49 10.08
C LEU A 591 30.35 -72.04 9.91
N LYS A 592 29.66 -71.71 8.80
CA LYS A 592 28.40 -72.35 8.42
C LYS A 592 28.58 -73.84 8.07
N GLY A 593 29.75 -74.23 7.58
CA GLY A 593 30.04 -75.59 7.09
C GLY A 593 29.97 -75.73 5.57
N ASP A 594 29.73 -74.64 4.84
CA ASP A 594 29.82 -74.60 3.37
C ASP A 594 31.29 -74.43 2.95
N LEU A 595 32.02 -75.54 2.96
CA LEU A 595 33.46 -75.55 2.68
C LEU A 595 33.78 -75.17 1.23
N ASP A 596 32.93 -75.55 0.28
CA ASP A 596 33.10 -75.21 -1.12
C ASP A 596 32.98 -73.72 -1.38
N GLY A 597 31.91 -73.10 -0.85
CA GLY A 597 31.75 -71.66 -0.90
C GLY A 597 32.86 -70.92 -0.17
N ALA A 598 33.32 -71.44 0.97
CA ALA A 598 34.44 -70.86 1.71
C ALA A 598 35.74 -70.86 0.90
N ILE A 599 36.09 -71.98 0.26
CA ILE A 599 37.27 -72.12 -0.59
C ILE A 599 37.21 -71.11 -1.74
N ASP A 600 36.08 -71.01 -2.46
CA ASP A 600 35.94 -70.06 -3.56
C ASP A 600 36.10 -68.60 -3.08
N ALA A 601 35.48 -68.25 -1.95
CA ALA A 601 35.59 -66.93 -1.35
C ALA A 601 37.02 -66.60 -0.93
N TYR A 602 37.73 -67.49 -0.22
CA TYR A 602 39.13 -67.25 0.15
C TYR A 602 40.06 -67.21 -1.07
N ARG A 603 39.84 -68.04 -2.10
CA ARG A 603 40.60 -67.95 -3.36
C ARG A 603 40.40 -66.60 -4.04
N LYS A 604 39.18 -66.05 -4.03
CA LYS A 604 38.91 -64.69 -4.50
C LYS A 604 39.61 -63.65 -3.61
N ALA A 605 39.63 -63.85 -2.29
CA ALA A 605 40.31 -62.95 -1.36
C ALA A 605 41.80 -62.83 -1.68
N VAL A 606 42.52 -63.95 -1.75
CA VAL A 606 43.98 -63.96 -1.99
C VAL A 606 44.36 -63.58 -3.42
N ARG A 607 43.45 -63.73 -4.39
CA ARG A 607 43.66 -63.17 -5.74
C ARG A 607 43.59 -61.65 -5.77
N GLN A 608 42.75 -61.06 -4.92
CA GLN A 608 42.60 -59.60 -4.83
C GLN A 608 43.66 -58.98 -3.94
N ASP A 609 44.11 -59.71 -2.91
CA ASP A 609 45.17 -59.30 -2.00
C ASP A 609 46.11 -60.49 -1.73
N PRO A 610 47.17 -60.66 -2.56
CA PRO A 610 48.11 -61.77 -2.42
C PRO A 610 48.94 -61.76 -1.14
N GLU A 611 48.90 -60.68 -0.36
CA GLU A 611 49.65 -60.53 0.90
C GLU A 611 48.78 -60.75 2.15
N GLU A 612 47.47 -61.01 1.99
CA GLU A 612 46.55 -61.27 3.11
C GLU A 612 46.76 -62.70 3.68
N ASP A 613 47.71 -62.81 4.60
CA ASP A 613 48.09 -64.01 5.35
C ASP A 613 46.90 -64.77 5.98
N LYS A 614 45.94 -64.06 6.59
CA LYS A 614 44.76 -64.63 7.24
C LYS A 614 43.81 -65.30 6.24
N ALA A 615 43.72 -64.78 5.01
CA ALA A 615 42.91 -65.40 3.97
C ALA A 615 43.53 -66.72 3.51
N TYR A 616 44.87 -66.82 3.43
CA TYR A 616 45.56 -68.10 3.18
C TYR A 616 45.41 -69.09 4.34
N LEU A 617 45.46 -68.63 5.59
CA LEU A 617 45.20 -69.47 6.76
C LEU A 617 43.77 -70.04 6.73
N GLY A 618 42.78 -69.20 6.42
CA GLY A 618 41.38 -69.61 6.26
C GLY A 618 41.18 -70.59 5.10
N LEU A 619 41.85 -70.36 3.97
CA LEU A 619 41.85 -71.25 2.81
C LEU A 619 42.41 -72.65 3.16
N GLY A 620 43.54 -72.68 3.87
CA GLY A 620 44.16 -73.92 4.33
C GLY A 620 43.23 -74.70 5.27
N ALA A 621 42.57 -74.02 6.21
CA ALA A 621 41.61 -74.62 7.12
C ALA A 621 40.38 -75.17 6.40
N ALA A 622 39.88 -74.48 5.37
CA ALA A 622 38.76 -74.95 4.58
C ALA A 622 39.15 -76.21 3.76
N TYR A 623 40.33 -76.24 3.13
CA TYR A 623 40.83 -77.43 2.43
C TYR A 623 41.10 -78.61 3.37
N GLU A 624 41.68 -78.37 4.56
CA GLU A 624 41.92 -79.40 5.58
C GLU A 624 40.59 -80.06 5.98
N ARG A 625 39.58 -79.25 6.31
CA ARG A 625 38.24 -79.74 6.69
C ARG A 625 37.53 -80.50 5.56
N LYS A 626 37.84 -80.17 4.30
CA LYS A 626 37.31 -80.87 3.13
C LYS A 626 38.07 -82.18 2.81
N GLY A 627 39.24 -82.40 3.43
CA GLY A 627 40.11 -83.56 3.18
C GLY A 627 41.14 -83.36 2.07
N ASN A 628 41.23 -82.15 1.49
CA ASN A 628 42.18 -81.81 0.43
C ASN A 628 43.54 -81.42 1.03
N LEU A 629 44.24 -82.39 1.62
CA LEU A 629 45.43 -82.16 2.43
C LEU A 629 46.59 -81.49 1.67
N GLU A 630 46.79 -81.80 0.39
CA GLU A 630 47.89 -81.19 -0.39
C GLU A 630 47.69 -79.69 -0.61
N GLU A 631 46.48 -79.27 -0.97
CA GLU A 631 46.14 -77.86 -1.15
C GLU A 631 46.09 -77.11 0.21
N ALA A 632 45.66 -77.80 1.28
CA ALA A 632 45.73 -77.27 2.63
C ALA A 632 47.18 -76.96 3.05
N LEU A 633 48.11 -77.87 2.77
CA LEU A 633 49.54 -77.68 3.06
C LEU A 633 50.10 -76.46 2.33
N LYS A 634 49.84 -76.32 1.02
CA LYS A 634 50.30 -75.18 0.23
C LYS A 634 49.77 -73.85 0.78
N ALA A 635 48.48 -73.79 1.12
CA ALA A 635 47.87 -72.58 1.66
C ALA A 635 48.44 -72.22 3.05
N TYR A 636 48.66 -73.21 3.93
CA TYR A 636 49.29 -72.96 5.24
C TYR A 636 50.75 -72.54 5.14
N GLN A 637 51.52 -73.13 4.22
CA GLN A 637 52.88 -72.69 3.94
C GLN A 637 52.88 -71.24 3.45
N LYS A 638 51.97 -70.88 2.55
CA LYS A 638 51.90 -69.51 2.05
C LYS A 638 51.53 -68.51 3.14
N ALA A 639 50.57 -68.85 4.00
CA ALA A 639 50.21 -68.05 5.16
C ALA A 639 51.41 -67.83 6.11
N TRP A 640 52.20 -68.88 6.33
CA TRP A 640 53.40 -68.82 7.17
C TRP A 640 54.57 -68.04 6.53
N GLU A 641 54.76 -68.16 5.21
CA GLU A 641 55.73 -67.36 4.46
C GLU A 641 55.43 -65.86 4.55
N LEU A 642 54.16 -65.49 4.41
CA LEU A 642 53.71 -64.09 4.48
C LEU A 642 53.79 -63.54 5.90
N ASN A 643 53.51 -64.37 6.91
CA ASN A 643 53.58 -63.97 8.31
C ASN A 643 54.10 -65.13 9.20
N PRO A 644 55.42 -65.15 9.48
CA PRO A 644 56.03 -66.17 10.34
C PRO A 644 55.48 -66.21 11.77
N ASP A 645 54.95 -65.07 12.26
CA ASP A 645 54.39 -64.93 13.61
C ASP A 645 52.96 -65.49 13.73
N LEU A 646 52.32 -65.83 12.60
CA LEU A 646 51.05 -66.53 12.58
C LEU A 646 51.24 -68.01 12.96
N GLY A 647 51.61 -68.28 14.22
CA GLY A 647 52.08 -69.58 14.70
C GLY A 647 51.14 -70.77 14.43
N GLN A 648 49.85 -70.50 14.22
CA GLN A 648 48.88 -71.51 13.79
C GLN A 648 49.18 -72.07 12.39
N ALA A 649 49.66 -71.24 11.45
CA ALA A 649 49.98 -71.64 10.08
C ALA A 649 51.15 -72.64 10.03
N ALA A 650 52.26 -72.32 10.71
CA ALA A 650 53.44 -73.19 10.78
C ALA A 650 53.15 -74.53 11.49
N ARG A 651 52.33 -74.50 12.55
CA ARG A 651 51.89 -75.72 13.24
C ARG A 651 51.05 -76.59 12.32
N LYS A 652 50.04 -75.99 11.66
CA LYS A 652 49.15 -76.70 10.75
C LYS A 652 49.85 -77.26 9.52
N ALA A 653 50.77 -76.52 8.91
CA ALA A 653 51.58 -77.04 7.80
C ALA A 653 52.37 -78.31 8.21
N ARG A 654 52.96 -78.32 9.40
CA ARG A 654 53.68 -79.51 9.93
C ARG A 654 52.74 -80.69 10.16
N GLU A 655 51.59 -80.46 10.81
CA GLU A 655 50.57 -81.49 11.05
C GLU A 655 50.10 -82.15 9.74
N ILE A 656 49.76 -81.34 8.73
CA ILE A 656 49.28 -81.84 7.44
C ILE A 656 50.38 -82.60 6.68
N ARG A 657 51.64 -82.16 6.77
CA ARG A 657 52.78 -82.85 6.16
C ARG A 657 52.98 -84.25 6.74
N VAL A 658 52.84 -84.42 8.06
CA VAL A 658 52.89 -85.74 8.70
C VAL A 658 51.76 -86.64 8.20
N ARG A 659 50.52 -86.15 8.19
CA ARG A 659 49.35 -86.91 7.71
C ARG A 659 49.48 -87.33 6.24
N LEU A 660 50.08 -86.50 5.39
CA LEU A 660 50.36 -86.83 3.99
C LEU A 660 51.45 -87.89 3.83
N LEU A 661 52.44 -87.94 4.73
CA LEU A 661 53.48 -88.96 4.73
C LEU A 661 52.94 -90.31 5.20
N GLU A 662 52.12 -90.32 6.25
CA GLU A 662 51.45 -91.53 6.76
C GLU A 662 50.55 -92.14 5.68
N LYS A 663 49.79 -91.32 4.93
CA LYS A 663 48.95 -91.76 3.81
C LYS A 663 49.73 -92.28 2.59
N LYS A 664 51.02 -91.96 2.47
CA LYS A 664 51.90 -92.46 1.40
C LYS A 664 52.63 -93.75 1.80
N GLN A 665 52.66 -94.07 3.10
CA GLN A 665 53.37 -95.22 3.66
C GLN A 665 52.44 -96.39 4.05
N GLY A 666 51.13 -96.16 4.16
CA GLY A 666 50.10 -97.19 4.20
C GLY A 666 49.29 -97.21 2.91
#